data_AF-A0A423VTQ4-F1
#
_entry.id   AF-A0A423VTQ4-F1
#
_cell.length_a   1.000
_cell.length_b   1.000
_cell.length_c   1.000
_cell.angle_alpha   90.00
_cell.angle_beta   90.00
_cell.angle_gamma   90.00
#
_symmetry.space_group_name_H-M   'P 1'
#
loop_
_entity.id
_entity.type
_entity.pdbx_description
1 polymer ?
#
loop_
_entity_poly.entity_id
_entity_poly.type
_entity_poly.pdbx_seq_one_letter_code
_entity_poly.pdbx_strand_id
1 'polypeptide(L)'
;MGSVYKPKTLCAHQRQAIRDGASTEPLESSGPEPCIQCKTESRRALNYRLKLIAGLLMPFALQALDVTIVASALPFIAIDFDEVAELNWIVSAFNLTSAAFIPFWGQMADIFGRHTSLQAVLILMTIGSALCTGAPTSSFPVLLLGRGFQGVACAGISVLVRVIIADKVTLQENAKNWSFFALTGGLSYAIGPVIGGYLTAASWRWCFAINLPICVLGIAVIFFVLREELVGPQPLHGVDDDAVVTNPKATISRRLMTIDIGGQLLFLFGFGLMILAFTWAGSTYGWVSVEVLVPLILGAVVFAGWLFYEYMMVPERALGQKLWFQKPMVPWHLILNRNVGLLFYINFATGMAMYSVNLSPPILVLYFVDLYFTLILGYSASKAGVQLLYYTPGIGGGVYAAMVFCNVWPRNTFLPLFLGSTIEAVGIGLLAWAMYTGKTGTIYGMIAFSGVGTGLRFMPGTLHAVGFFPKSIATIVSLMGIALPFGGALSLTIMTTVYNNLIAEDARMAFVWAFVAICPFMGICIVCAACLGNVGIVKPKPGEEGQSRRSSSSQANPGIGGREKPSPMAVARPSSSIILLSPTNQVLLLHRVQTSTSFPSAHVFPGGNISPFHESGCPLPPPGSPDRHRDSPAYRLAAIRETFEDNPLLTVPEADREEARRQVHGDVLNFQDWVRRDLGGTLCVDELVPFTRWVTPPNMPKRFTTQMYLFLMPPLGPAAPAGDGAVGVDVDADVDVVQTPTPDGGIEHTAATFADAGEWLRRQDRGEIVLFPPQCYLLALVAEMLGSVPLREGGGGGGGDHARYVAQRKALLDFVGRAPASAEVGLAAESRRGPHPTALIPWSEKVMSPQTLFIRDSDRRIVLGIDKPGPELKGSGRGGDFERVVLVKFTKQGPTRVEVRNREDVLQEEKEVKGKREAAKL
;
A
#
# COMPACT_ATOMS: atom_id res chain seq x y z
N MET A 1 -18.07 -46.25 1.55
CA MET A 1 -18.68 -45.10 2.27
C MET A 1 -17.88 -44.83 3.52
N GLY A 2 -17.39 -43.61 3.71
CA GLY A 2 -16.57 -43.22 4.87
C GLY A 2 -15.99 -41.83 4.67
N SER A 3 -16.83 -40.81 4.79
CA SER A 3 -16.44 -39.40 4.64
C SER A 3 -15.48 -39.01 5.78
N VAL A 4 -14.24 -38.67 5.43
CA VAL A 4 -13.26 -38.08 6.35
C VAL A 4 -13.72 -36.66 6.69
N TYR A 5 -14.35 -36.51 7.86
CA TYR A 5 -14.78 -35.22 8.38
C TYR A 5 -13.55 -34.40 8.81
N LYS A 6 -13.15 -33.40 8.01
CA LYS A 6 -12.17 -32.39 8.44
C LYS A 6 -12.82 -31.51 9.52
N PRO A 7 -12.19 -31.29 10.70
CA PRO A 7 -12.71 -30.35 11.68
C PRO A 7 -12.62 -28.93 11.11
N LYS A 8 -13.77 -28.25 10.95
CA LYS A 8 -13.81 -26.85 10.51
C LYS A 8 -13.33 -25.96 11.66
N THR A 9 -12.22 -25.23 11.44
CA THR A 9 -11.67 -24.24 12.36
C THR A 9 -12.66 -23.10 12.64
N LEU A 10 -12.90 -22.79 13.93
CA LEU A 10 -13.68 -21.63 14.39
C LEU A 10 -13.18 -20.33 13.73
N CYS A 11 -14.11 -19.46 13.28
CA CYS A 11 -13.79 -18.16 12.69
C CYS A 11 -13.23 -17.17 13.73
N ALA A 12 -12.61 -16.06 13.31
CA ALA A 12 -12.03 -15.06 14.21
C ALA A 12 -13.05 -14.49 15.21
N HIS A 13 -14.27 -14.22 14.74
CA HIS A 13 -15.40 -13.68 15.51
C HIS A 13 -15.99 -14.68 16.53
N GLN A 14 -16.14 -15.96 16.19
CA GLN A 14 -16.56 -17.01 17.13
C GLN A 14 -15.52 -17.22 18.23
N ARG A 15 -14.23 -17.03 17.91
CA ARG A 15 -13.16 -17.05 18.92
C ARG A 15 -13.19 -15.81 19.82
N GLN A 16 -13.74 -14.70 19.36
CA GLN A 16 -13.92 -13.47 20.12
C GLN A 16 -15.14 -13.56 21.04
N ALA A 17 -16.29 -14.04 20.55
CA ALA A 17 -17.48 -14.29 21.36
C ALA A 17 -17.27 -15.29 22.52
N ILE A 18 -16.43 -16.31 22.31
CA ILE A 18 -16.01 -17.26 23.36
C ILE A 18 -15.08 -16.59 24.39
N ARG A 19 -14.32 -15.55 24.03
CA ARG A 19 -13.47 -14.78 24.95
C ARG A 19 -14.25 -13.75 25.75
N ASP A 20 -15.29 -13.19 25.15
CA ASP A 20 -16.13 -12.16 25.75
C ASP A 20 -17.22 -12.77 26.67
N GLY A 21 -17.16 -14.08 26.96
CA GLY A 21 -18.02 -14.77 27.92
C GLY A 21 -19.45 -15.08 27.44
N ALA A 22 -19.77 -14.85 26.16
CA ALA A 22 -21.15 -14.80 25.67
C ALA A 22 -21.80 -16.16 25.30
N SER A 23 -21.18 -17.31 25.62
CA SER A 23 -21.80 -18.62 25.40
C SER A 23 -21.35 -19.65 26.44
N THR A 24 -22.24 -20.04 27.34
CA THR A 24 -22.00 -21.07 28.38
C THR A 24 -22.63 -22.43 28.06
N GLU A 25 -23.21 -22.64 26.87
CA GLU A 25 -23.76 -23.97 26.52
C GLU A 25 -22.73 -24.86 25.80
N PRO A 26 -22.64 -26.14 26.18
CA PRO A 26 -21.79 -27.10 25.49
C PRO A 26 -22.38 -27.39 24.11
N LEU A 27 -21.64 -27.02 23.05
CA LEU A 27 -21.98 -27.37 21.66
C LEU A 27 -21.82 -28.88 21.44
N GLU A 28 -22.86 -29.65 21.79
CA GLU A 28 -22.99 -31.05 21.40
C GLU A 28 -23.44 -31.20 19.93
N SER A 29 -22.63 -31.96 19.19
CA SER A 29 -22.94 -32.81 18.03
C SER A 29 -23.67 -32.29 16.77
N SER A 30 -24.11 -31.04 16.67
CA SER A 30 -24.50 -30.45 15.37
C SER A 30 -23.38 -29.54 14.84
N GLY A 31 -22.93 -29.77 13.59
CA GLY A 31 -21.76 -29.08 13.03
C GLY A 31 -21.84 -27.56 13.18
N PRO A 32 -20.74 -26.85 13.51
CA PRO A 32 -20.80 -25.45 13.92
C PRO A 32 -21.40 -24.61 12.81
N GLU A 33 -22.52 -23.95 13.11
CA GLU A 33 -23.14 -23.01 12.18
C GLU A 33 -22.12 -21.94 11.76
N PRO A 34 -22.15 -21.47 10.50
CA PRO A 34 -21.19 -20.48 10.06
C PRO A 34 -21.47 -19.14 10.77
N CYS A 35 -20.55 -18.78 11.66
CA CYS A 35 -20.22 -17.45 12.18
C CYS A 35 -20.94 -16.27 11.51
N ILE A 36 -21.87 -15.63 12.24
CA ILE A 36 -22.71 -14.54 11.74
C ILE A 36 -21.87 -13.35 11.26
N GLN A 37 -20.85 -12.93 12.02
CA GLN A 37 -20.01 -11.78 11.63
C GLN A 37 -19.13 -12.06 10.40
N CYS A 38 -18.54 -13.26 10.25
CA CYS A 38 -17.85 -13.62 9.00
C CYS A 38 -18.81 -13.76 7.82
N LYS A 39 -20.03 -14.26 8.04
CA LYS A 39 -21.11 -14.21 7.03
C LYS A 39 -21.42 -12.75 6.67
N THR A 40 -21.49 -11.84 7.64
CA THR A 40 -21.76 -10.41 7.42
C THR A 40 -20.62 -9.71 6.69
N GLU A 41 -19.36 -10.00 7.00
CA GLU A 41 -18.18 -9.49 6.28
C GLU A 41 -18.10 -10.03 4.86
N SER A 42 -18.31 -11.34 4.68
CA SER A 42 -18.39 -11.96 3.36
C SER A 42 -19.55 -11.40 2.55
N ARG A 43 -20.72 -11.17 3.18
CA ARG A 43 -21.86 -10.48 2.57
C ARG A 43 -21.54 -9.03 2.25
N ARG A 44 -20.85 -8.28 3.11
CA ARG A 44 -20.42 -6.90 2.84
C ARG A 44 -19.44 -6.84 1.68
N ALA A 45 -18.46 -7.74 1.61
CA ALA A 45 -17.52 -7.84 0.50
C ALA A 45 -18.23 -8.24 -0.81
N LEU A 46 -19.17 -9.19 -0.76
CA LEU A 46 -20.00 -9.55 -1.90
C LEU A 46 -20.88 -8.38 -2.35
N ASN A 47 -21.56 -7.70 -1.42
CA ASN A 47 -22.41 -6.55 -1.70
C ASN A 47 -21.58 -5.40 -2.30
N TYR A 48 -20.40 -5.11 -1.76
CA TYR A 48 -19.47 -4.13 -2.33
C TYR A 48 -19.09 -4.50 -3.77
N ARG A 49 -18.72 -5.77 -4.03
CA ARG A 49 -18.40 -6.23 -5.39
C ARG A 49 -19.59 -6.16 -6.33
N LEU A 50 -20.79 -6.54 -5.88
CA LEU A 50 -22.01 -6.46 -6.67
C LEU A 50 -22.35 -5.00 -7.00
N LYS A 51 -22.22 -4.09 -6.03
CA LYS A 51 -22.35 -2.64 -6.26
C LYS A 51 -21.33 -2.16 -7.29
N LEU A 52 -20.04 -2.47 -7.12
CA LEU A 52 -18.99 -2.10 -8.07
C LEU A 52 -19.28 -2.60 -9.49
N ILE A 53 -19.64 -3.87 -9.64
CA ILE A 53 -19.99 -4.46 -10.93
C ILE A 53 -21.22 -3.75 -11.50
N ALA A 54 -22.28 -3.57 -10.72
CA ALA A 54 -23.49 -2.91 -11.18
C ALA A 54 -23.24 -1.48 -11.70
N GLY A 55 -22.38 -0.70 -11.03
CA GLY A 55 -22.10 0.68 -11.43
C GLY A 55 -21.03 0.86 -12.49
N LEU A 56 -20.03 -0.03 -12.58
CA LEU A 56 -18.88 0.17 -13.48
C LEU A 56 -18.95 -0.69 -14.74
N LEU A 57 -19.63 -1.84 -14.70
CA LEU A 57 -19.64 -2.78 -15.82
C LEU A 57 -20.27 -2.15 -17.07
N MET A 58 -21.38 -1.45 -16.88
CA MET A 58 -22.11 -0.82 -17.98
C MET A 58 -21.31 0.32 -18.64
N PRO A 59 -20.77 1.32 -17.92
CA PRO A 59 -19.84 2.30 -18.47
C PRO A 59 -18.63 1.69 -19.19
N PHE A 60 -18.02 0.66 -18.60
CA PHE A 60 -16.85 0.01 -19.16
C PHE A 60 -17.17 -0.75 -20.45
N ALA A 61 -18.28 -1.51 -20.45
CA ALA A 61 -18.77 -2.22 -21.61
C ALA A 61 -19.18 -1.26 -22.73
N LEU A 62 -19.78 -0.12 -22.37
CA LEU A 62 -20.15 0.93 -23.31
C LEU A 62 -18.93 1.55 -23.96
N GLN A 63 -17.93 1.95 -23.16
CA GLN A 63 -16.66 2.43 -23.68
C GLN A 63 -16.08 1.43 -24.68
N ALA A 64 -16.08 0.14 -24.33
CA ALA A 64 -15.53 -0.88 -25.19
C ALA A 64 -16.33 -1.02 -26.50
N LEU A 65 -17.66 -0.93 -26.41
CA LEU A 65 -18.58 -1.01 -27.55
C LEU A 65 -18.53 0.21 -28.48
N ASP A 66 -18.53 1.43 -27.94
CA ASP A 66 -18.52 2.69 -28.72
C ASP A 66 -17.30 2.75 -29.63
N VAL A 67 -16.19 2.22 -29.13
CA VAL A 67 -14.98 2.13 -29.92
C VAL A 67 -15.24 1.25 -31.15
N THR A 68 -15.86 0.08 -31.05
CA THR A 68 -16.02 -0.88 -32.18
C THR A 68 -17.20 -0.67 -33.10
N ILE A 69 -18.32 -0.19 -32.57
CA ILE A 69 -19.60 -0.12 -33.27
C ILE A 69 -19.54 0.76 -34.53
N VAL A 70 -18.58 1.66 -34.55
CA VAL A 70 -18.36 2.67 -35.58
C VAL A 70 -17.70 2.11 -36.82
N ALA A 71 -16.90 1.05 -36.67
CA ALA A 71 -16.14 0.45 -37.77
C ALA A 71 -17.04 0.10 -38.96
N SER A 72 -18.20 -0.47 -38.67
CA SER A 72 -19.21 -0.84 -39.68
C SER A 72 -19.96 0.37 -40.28
N ALA A 73 -19.97 1.51 -39.60
CA ALA A 73 -20.76 2.68 -39.98
C ALA A 73 -19.98 3.70 -40.82
N LEU A 74 -18.64 3.67 -40.79
CA LEU A 74 -17.82 4.71 -41.42
C LEU A 74 -18.14 5.03 -42.87
N PRO A 75 -18.26 4.04 -43.78
CA PRO A 75 -18.33 4.38 -45.19
C PRO A 75 -19.61 5.15 -45.46
N PHE A 76 -20.69 4.77 -44.77
CA PHE A 76 -21.98 5.45 -44.77
C PHE A 76 -21.89 6.86 -44.20
N ILE A 77 -21.18 7.05 -43.08
CA ILE A 77 -20.96 8.38 -42.49
C ILE A 77 -20.22 9.26 -43.50
N ALA A 78 -19.10 8.80 -44.07
CA ALA A 78 -18.28 9.61 -44.96
C ALA A 78 -19.03 9.97 -46.26
N ILE A 79 -19.87 9.07 -46.78
CA ILE A 79 -20.74 9.33 -47.94
C ILE A 79 -21.81 10.36 -47.60
N ASP A 80 -22.49 10.26 -46.45
CA ASP A 80 -23.54 11.20 -46.05
C ASP A 80 -23.05 12.64 -45.84
N PHE A 81 -21.76 12.81 -45.50
CA PHE A 81 -21.11 14.11 -45.34
C PHE A 81 -20.38 14.61 -46.59
N ASP A 82 -20.32 13.79 -47.66
CA ASP A 82 -19.53 14.04 -48.88
C ASP A 82 -18.02 14.25 -48.61
N GLU A 83 -17.48 13.60 -47.56
CA GLU A 83 -16.11 13.78 -47.07
C GLU A 83 -15.38 12.43 -47.00
N VAL A 84 -15.44 11.65 -48.09
CA VAL A 84 -14.84 10.31 -48.16
C VAL A 84 -13.31 10.35 -47.99
N ALA A 85 -12.66 11.43 -48.45
CA ALA A 85 -11.23 11.64 -48.28
C ALA A 85 -10.83 11.75 -46.79
N GLU A 86 -11.72 12.28 -45.96
CA GLU A 86 -11.48 12.53 -44.54
C GLU A 86 -12.05 11.43 -43.63
N LEU A 87 -12.47 10.29 -44.18
CA LEU A 87 -13.05 9.15 -43.44
C LEU A 87 -12.17 8.70 -42.26
N ASN A 88 -10.85 8.71 -42.44
CA ASN A 88 -9.88 8.33 -41.42
C ASN A 88 -9.94 9.24 -40.16
N TRP A 89 -10.40 10.48 -40.28
CA TRP A 89 -10.48 11.41 -39.15
C TRP A 89 -11.56 11.08 -38.14
N ILE A 90 -12.64 10.42 -38.57
CA ILE A 90 -13.75 10.06 -37.69
C ILE A 90 -13.24 9.24 -36.50
N VAL A 91 -12.25 8.37 -36.71
CA VAL A 91 -11.62 7.61 -35.64
C VAL A 91 -10.31 8.16 -35.15
N SER A 92 -9.53 8.80 -36.03
CA SER A 92 -8.28 9.45 -35.59
C SER A 92 -8.56 10.52 -34.54
N ALA A 93 -9.63 11.32 -34.68
CA ALA A 93 -10.02 12.32 -33.69
C ALA A 93 -10.32 11.71 -32.31
N PHE A 94 -11.05 10.59 -32.27
CA PHE A 94 -11.35 9.86 -31.04
C PHE A 94 -10.10 9.24 -30.41
N ASN A 95 -9.27 8.56 -31.21
CA ASN A 95 -8.09 7.87 -30.70
C ASN A 95 -7.01 8.84 -30.21
N LEU A 96 -6.80 9.93 -30.95
CA LEU A 96 -5.84 10.97 -30.59
C LEU A 96 -6.18 11.59 -29.23
N THR A 97 -7.44 11.99 -29.04
CA THR A 97 -7.87 12.55 -27.75
C THR A 97 -7.92 11.48 -26.66
N SER A 98 -8.31 10.24 -26.99
CA SER A 98 -8.28 9.13 -26.05
C SER A 98 -6.87 8.86 -25.53
N ALA A 99 -5.85 8.85 -26.39
CA ALA A 99 -4.47 8.60 -25.97
C ALA A 99 -3.87 9.77 -25.17
N ALA A 100 -4.12 11.02 -25.61
CA ALA A 100 -3.49 12.20 -25.03
C ALA A 100 -4.04 12.56 -23.63
N PHE A 101 -5.31 12.26 -23.34
CA PHE A 101 -5.98 12.62 -22.08
C PHE A 101 -5.92 11.54 -20.98
N ILE A 102 -5.18 10.43 -21.17
CA ILE A 102 -5.05 9.37 -20.14
C ILE A 102 -4.42 9.88 -18.83
N PRO A 103 -3.30 10.64 -18.83
CA PRO A 103 -2.74 11.19 -17.60
C PRO A 103 -3.67 12.18 -16.90
N PHE A 104 -4.38 12.99 -17.69
CA PHE A 104 -5.31 14.02 -17.19
C PHE A 104 -6.32 13.39 -16.22
N TRP A 105 -6.96 12.28 -16.63
CA TRP A 105 -7.94 11.60 -15.78
C TRP A 105 -7.33 10.91 -14.56
N GLY A 106 -6.07 10.47 -14.64
CA GLY A 106 -5.34 9.96 -13.48
C GLY A 106 -5.19 11.02 -12.40
N GLN A 107 -4.80 12.24 -12.79
CA GLN A 107 -4.64 13.37 -11.87
C GLN A 107 -6.00 13.88 -11.35
N MET A 108 -7.03 13.95 -12.20
CA MET A 108 -8.38 14.33 -11.76
C MET A 108 -8.93 13.37 -10.70
N ALA A 109 -8.68 12.06 -10.86
CA ALA A 109 -9.09 11.04 -9.89
C ALA A 109 -8.46 11.25 -8.51
N ASP A 110 -7.21 11.68 -8.47
CA ASP A 110 -6.49 11.94 -7.22
C ASP A 110 -6.95 13.25 -6.55
N ILE A 111 -7.21 14.32 -7.33
CA ILE A 111 -7.56 15.67 -6.82
C ILE A 111 -9.04 15.80 -6.44
N PHE A 112 -9.95 15.33 -7.29
CA PHE A 112 -11.41 15.48 -7.10
C PHE A 112 -12.09 14.20 -6.58
N GLY A 113 -11.33 13.12 -6.44
CA GLY A 113 -11.83 11.81 -6.05
C GLY A 113 -12.43 11.03 -7.22
N ARG A 114 -12.72 9.75 -6.95
CA ARG A 114 -13.14 8.79 -7.98
C ARG A 114 -14.56 9.05 -8.47
N HIS A 115 -15.48 9.40 -7.56
CA HIS A 115 -16.89 9.66 -7.89
C HIS A 115 -17.06 10.85 -8.83
N THR A 116 -16.51 12.01 -8.49
CA THR A 116 -16.63 13.24 -9.29
C THR A 116 -16.01 13.06 -10.67
N SER A 117 -14.86 12.40 -10.74
CA SER A 117 -14.18 12.10 -12.00
C SER A 117 -15.00 11.15 -12.87
N LEU A 118 -15.62 10.10 -12.28
CA LEU A 118 -16.50 9.18 -13.00
C LEU A 118 -17.75 9.87 -13.56
N GLN A 119 -18.35 10.78 -12.80
CA GLN A 119 -19.50 11.56 -13.28
C GLN A 119 -19.09 12.47 -14.44
N ALA A 120 -17.95 13.15 -14.32
CA ALA A 120 -17.43 14.02 -15.37
C ALA A 120 -17.18 13.27 -16.69
N VAL A 121 -16.57 12.06 -16.65
CA VAL A 121 -16.34 11.28 -17.88
C VAL A 121 -17.64 10.82 -18.53
N LEU A 122 -18.66 10.43 -17.76
CA LEU A 122 -19.93 9.98 -18.33
C LEU A 122 -20.74 11.13 -18.91
N ILE A 123 -20.70 12.30 -18.27
CA ILE A 123 -21.29 13.53 -18.83
C ILE A 123 -20.59 13.88 -20.14
N LEU A 124 -19.26 13.82 -20.18
CA LEU A 124 -18.48 14.09 -21.39
C LEU A 124 -18.78 13.07 -22.50
N MET A 125 -18.94 11.79 -22.16
CA MET A 125 -19.35 10.74 -23.09
C MET A 125 -20.75 11.02 -23.66
N THR A 126 -21.67 11.47 -22.82
CA THR A 126 -23.04 11.83 -23.23
C THR A 126 -23.02 13.01 -24.19
N ILE A 127 -22.27 14.07 -23.88
CA ILE A 127 -22.11 15.25 -24.74
C ILE A 127 -21.50 14.85 -26.09
N GLY A 128 -20.41 14.09 -26.09
CA GLY A 128 -19.77 13.63 -27.32
C GLY A 128 -20.71 12.77 -28.18
N SER A 129 -21.43 11.84 -27.57
CA SER A 129 -22.39 10.98 -28.27
C SER A 129 -23.60 11.76 -28.81
N ALA A 130 -24.05 12.79 -28.09
CA ALA A 130 -25.14 13.66 -28.54
C ALA A 130 -24.72 14.52 -29.73
N LEU A 131 -23.50 15.07 -29.71
CA LEU A 131 -22.92 15.81 -30.83
C LEU A 131 -22.78 14.92 -32.07
N CYS A 132 -22.28 13.69 -31.92
CA CYS A 132 -22.17 12.76 -33.04
C CYS A 132 -23.55 12.34 -33.60
N THR A 133 -24.53 12.11 -32.73
CA THR A 133 -25.90 11.73 -33.14
C THR A 133 -26.61 12.88 -33.87
N GLY A 134 -26.48 14.09 -33.34
CA GLY A 134 -27.15 15.30 -33.83
C GLY A 134 -26.36 16.09 -34.88
N ALA A 135 -25.20 15.59 -35.32
CA ALA A 135 -24.35 16.28 -36.29
C ALA A 135 -25.13 16.54 -37.59
N PRO A 136 -25.28 17.81 -38.02
CA PRO A 136 -25.82 18.15 -39.32
C PRO A 136 -24.90 17.61 -40.41
N THR A 137 -25.45 16.98 -41.46
CA THR A 137 -24.65 16.48 -42.59
C THR A 137 -23.88 17.58 -43.33
N SER A 138 -24.28 18.85 -43.16
CA SER A 138 -23.57 20.02 -43.67
C SER A 138 -22.31 20.40 -42.88
N SER A 139 -22.00 19.75 -41.75
CA SER A 139 -20.93 20.16 -40.86
C SER A 139 -20.14 18.98 -40.27
N PHE A 140 -19.26 18.40 -41.09
CA PHE A 140 -18.32 17.34 -40.68
C PHE A 140 -17.49 17.66 -39.42
N PRO A 141 -17.03 18.91 -39.18
CA PRO A 141 -16.25 19.22 -37.96
C PRO A 141 -17.01 19.01 -36.64
N VAL A 142 -18.35 19.11 -36.63
CA VAL A 142 -19.16 18.87 -35.43
C VAL A 142 -19.11 17.40 -35.03
N LEU A 143 -19.14 16.51 -36.02
CA LEU A 143 -18.96 15.07 -35.80
C LEU A 143 -17.56 14.79 -35.24
N LEU A 144 -16.51 15.40 -35.81
CA LEU A 144 -15.13 15.25 -35.32
C LEU A 144 -14.95 15.81 -33.90
N LEU A 145 -15.61 16.91 -33.56
CA LEU A 145 -15.60 17.46 -32.20
C LEU A 145 -16.29 16.52 -31.21
N GLY A 146 -17.45 15.96 -31.59
CA GLY A 146 -18.14 14.93 -30.81
C GLY A 146 -17.25 13.72 -30.56
N ARG A 147 -16.52 13.26 -31.59
CA ARG A 147 -15.51 12.20 -31.50
C ARG A 147 -14.37 12.54 -30.56
N GLY A 148 -13.88 13.77 -30.62
CA GLY A 148 -12.88 14.28 -29.69
C GLY A 148 -13.35 14.12 -28.24
N PHE A 149 -14.56 14.58 -27.91
CA PHE A 149 -15.13 14.44 -26.56
C PHE A 149 -15.34 12.99 -26.13
N GLN A 150 -15.86 12.13 -27.02
CA GLN A 150 -16.00 10.70 -26.73
C GLN A 150 -14.63 10.06 -26.44
N GLY A 151 -13.58 10.44 -27.17
CA GLY A 151 -12.22 9.97 -26.94
C GLY A 151 -11.69 10.38 -25.57
N VAL A 152 -11.84 11.65 -25.18
CA VAL A 152 -11.47 12.13 -23.83
C VAL A 152 -12.24 11.35 -22.75
N ALA A 153 -13.54 11.12 -22.94
CA ALA A 153 -14.36 10.37 -22.00
C ALA A 153 -13.93 8.89 -21.90
N CYS A 154 -13.65 8.26 -23.04
CA CYS A 154 -13.15 6.90 -23.15
C CYS A 154 -11.84 6.72 -22.35
N ALA A 155 -10.87 7.62 -22.51
CA ALA A 155 -9.64 7.61 -21.72
C ALA A 155 -9.92 7.56 -20.21
N GLY A 156 -10.83 8.42 -19.75
CA GLY A 156 -11.19 8.53 -18.36
C GLY A 156 -11.92 7.32 -17.80
N ILE A 157 -12.89 6.76 -18.52
CA ILE A 157 -13.56 5.51 -18.10
C ILE A 157 -12.52 4.38 -17.99
N SER A 158 -11.56 4.28 -18.93
CA SER A 158 -10.54 3.23 -18.93
C SER A 158 -9.66 3.29 -17.68
N VAL A 159 -9.19 4.49 -17.33
CA VAL A 159 -8.32 4.74 -16.18
C VAL A 159 -9.10 4.58 -14.89
N LEU A 160 -10.24 5.26 -14.74
CA LEU A 160 -10.99 5.31 -13.49
C LEU A 160 -11.51 3.93 -13.08
N VAL A 161 -12.00 3.12 -14.02
CA VAL A 161 -12.47 1.75 -13.72
C VAL A 161 -11.30 0.91 -13.19
N ARG A 162 -10.12 0.98 -13.81
CA ARG A 162 -8.92 0.26 -13.34
C ARG A 162 -8.48 0.71 -11.95
N VAL A 163 -8.49 2.03 -11.70
CA VAL A 163 -8.11 2.61 -10.41
C VAL A 163 -9.08 2.17 -9.31
N ILE A 164 -10.39 2.26 -9.55
CA ILE A 164 -11.41 1.92 -8.56
C ILE A 164 -11.39 0.43 -8.20
N ILE A 165 -11.18 -0.44 -9.20
CA ILE A 165 -11.08 -1.88 -8.94
C ILE A 165 -9.84 -2.19 -8.09
N ALA A 166 -8.77 -1.39 -8.16
CA ALA A 166 -7.53 -1.58 -7.40
C ALA A 166 -7.53 -0.93 -6.00
N ASP A 167 -8.41 0.03 -5.71
CA ASP A 167 -8.34 0.89 -4.50
C ASP A 167 -8.64 0.18 -3.16
N LYS A 168 -9.66 -0.70 -3.09
CA LYS A 168 -10.17 -1.27 -1.81
C LYS A 168 -10.14 -2.80 -1.73
N VAL A 169 -9.35 -3.45 -2.59
CA VAL A 169 -9.31 -4.92 -2.68
C VAL A 169 -7.88 -5.43 -2.63
N THR A 170 -7.70 -6.65 -2.14
CA THR A 170 -6.38 -7.30 -2.16
C THR A 170 -5.92 -7.55 -3.59
N LEU A 171 -4.60 -7.69 -3.83
CA LEU A 171 -4.07 -8.03 -5.17
C LEU A 171 -4.75 -9.27 -5.78
N GLN A 172 -5.07 -10.26 -4.95
CA GLN A 172 -5.76 -11.46 -5.39
C GLN A 172 -7.20 -11.18 -5.87
N GLU A 173 -7.93 -10.35 -5.13
CA GLU A 173 -9.29 -9.95 -5.50
C GLU A 173 -9.29 -8.99 -6.69
N ASN A 174 -8.32 -8.08 -6.77
CA ASN A 174 -8.11 -7.20 -7.92
C ASN A 174 -7.93 -8.04 -9.19
N ALA A 175 -7.09 -9.07 -9.13
CA ALA A 175 -6.89 -10.00 -10.24
C ALA A 175 -8.20 -10.64 -10.72
N LYS A 176 -9.04 -11.13 -9.79
CA LYS A 176 -10.33 -11.75 -10.12
C LYS A 176 -11.31 -10.74 -10.71
N ASN A 177 -11.45 -9.58 -10.08
CA ASN A 177 -12.37 -8.53 -10.51
C ASN A 177 -11.95 -8.01 -11.89
N TRP A 178 -10.68 -7.69 -12.08
CA TRP A 178 -10.17 -7.21 -13.36
C TRP A 178 -10.27 -8.25 -14.48
N SER A 179 -10.10 -9.55 -14.17
CA SER A 179 -10.34 -10.61 -15.17
C SER A 179 -11.77 -10.59 -15.71
N PHE A 180 -12.76 -10.33 -14.86
CA PHE A 180 -14.16 -10.20 -15.26
C PHE A 180 -14.36 -8.98 -16.17
N PHE A 181 -13.83 -7.82 -15.77
CA PHE A 181 -13.90 -6.62 -16.62
C PHE A 181 -13.16 -6.80 -17.95
N ALA A 182 -11.98 -7.42 -17.96
CA ALA A 182 -11.23 -7.71 -19.17
C ALA A 182 -12.00 -8.63 -20.12
N LEU A 183 -12.70 -9.65 -19.59
CA LEU A 183 -13.57 -10.53 -20.37
C LEU A 183 -14.75 -9.75 -20.95
N THR A 184 -15.41 -8.91 -20.16
CA THR A 184 -16.51 -8.06 -20.64
C THR A 184 -16.03 -7.09 -21.72
N GLY A 185 -14.87 -6.47 -21.53
CA GLY A 185 -14.23 -5.65 -22.56
C GLY A 185 -14.05 -6.44 -23.84
N GLY A 186 -13.39 -7.60 -23.78
CA GLY A 186 -13.20 -8.52 -24.91
C GLY A 186 -14.50 -8.93 -25.62
N LEU A 187 -15.60 -9.10 -24.87
CA LEU A 187 -16.91 -9.43 -25.43
C LEU A 187 -17.58 -8.22 -26.09
N SER A 188 -17.57 -7.04 -25.45
CA SER A 188 -18.07 -5.79 -26.05
C SER A 188 -17.35 -5.48 -27.36
N TYR A 189 -16.04 -5.72 -27.35
CA TYR A 189 -15.15 -5.61 -28.50
C TYR A 189 -15.56 -6.54 -29.65
N ALA A 190 -15.87 -7.80 -29.35
CA ALA A 190 -16.36 -8.76 -30.32
C ALA A 190 -17.74 -8.40 -30.91
N ILE A 191 -18.65 -7.93 -30.07
CA ILE A 191 -20.06 -7.69 -30.43
C ILE A 191 -20.25 -6.38 -31.22
N GLY A 192 -19.38 -5.39 -31.03
CA GLY A 192 -19.56 -4.06 -31.60
C GLY A 192 -19.75 -3.99 -33.10
N PRO A 193 -18.91 -4.61 -33.95
CA PRO A 193 -19.10 -4.55 -35.41
C PRO A 193 -20.41 -5.21 -35.85
N VAL A 194 -20.88 -6.23 -35.12
CA VAL A 194 -22.14 -6.92 -35.40
C VAL A 194 -23.32 -5.97 -35.11
N ILE A 195 -23.37 -5.40 -33.90
CA ILE A 195 -24.42 -4.44 -33.53
C ILE A 195 -24.37 -3.23 -34.45
N GLY A 196 -23.18 -2.69 -34.72
CA GLY A 196 -22.98 -1.53 -35.58
C GLY A 196 -23.47 -1.77 -37.00
N GLY A 197 -23.22 -2.95 -37.58
CA GLY A 197 -23.73 -3.31 -38.90
C GLY A 197 -25.26 -3.29 -38.97
N TYR A 198 -25.94 -3.85 -37.96
CA TYR A 198 -27.40 -3.83 -37.89
C TYR A 198 -27.97 -2.42 -37.64
N LEU A 199 -27.36 -1.64 -36.74
CA LEU A 199 -27.83 -0.28 -36.44
C LEU A 199 -27.64 0.66 -37.63
N THR A 200 -26.52 0.51 -38.35
CA THR A 200 -26.21 1.28 -39.55
C THR A 200 -27.24 1.05 -40.65
N ALA A 201 -27.82 -0.15 -40.75
CA ALA A 201 -28.88 -0.44 -41.71
C ALA A 201 -30.15 0.41 -41.50
N ALA A 202 -30.42 0.86 -40.27
CA ALA A 202 -31.50 1.82 -40.00
C ALA A 202 -31.02 3.27 -40.16
N SER A 203 -29.96 3.63 -39.42
CA SER A 203 -29.24 4.89 -39.57
C SER A 203 -27.95 4.80 -38.77
N TRP A 204 -26.83 5.24 -39.34
CA TRP A 204 -25.54 5.30 -38.64
C TRP A 204 -25.61 6.13 -37.33
N ARG A 205 -26.56 7.07 -37.22
CA ARG A 205 -26.78 7.89 -36.01
C ARG A 205 -27.09 7.05 -34.77
N TRP A 206 -27.74 5.89 -34.93
CA TRP A 206 -28.03 4.99 -33.82
C TRP A 206 -26.79 4.36 -33.20
N CYS A 207 -25.69 4.26 -33.96
CA CYS A 207 -24.41 3.79 -33.42
C CYS A 207 -23.87 4.70 -32.31
N PHE A 208 -24.24 5.99 -32.34
CA PHE A 208 -23.91 6.96 -31.30
C PHE A 208 -25.03 7.10 -30.26
N ALA A 209 -26.28 7.06 -30.71
CA ALA A 209 -27.44 7.28 -29.84
C ALA A 209 -27.56 6.19 -28.75
N ILE A 210 -27.09 4.96 -29.02
CA ILE A 210 -27.09 3.86 -28.05
C ILE A 210 -26.31 4.20 -26.76
N ASN A 211 -25.30 5.07 -26.86
CA ASN A 211 -24.48 5.47 -25.72
C ASN A 211 -25.26 6.35 -24.73
N LEU A 212 -26.20 7.16 -25.20
CA LEU A 212 -26.92 8.14 -24.40
C LEU A 212 -27.72 7.53 -23.25
N PRO A 213 -28.68 6.60 -23.46
CA PRO A 213 -29.44 6.01 -22.37
C PRO A 213 -28.56 5.23 -21.39
N ILE A 214 -27.50 4.60 -21.89
CA ILE A 214 -26.55 3.82 -21.10
C ILE A 214 -25.70 4.74 -20.21
N CYS A 215 -25.25 5.89 -20.73
CA CYS A 215 -24.52 6.89 -19.92
C CYS A 215 -25.42 7.48 -18.84
N VAL A 216 -26.67 7.84 -19.16
CA VAL A 216 -27.63 8.36 -18.18
C VAL A 216 -27.91 7.35 -17.08
N LEU A 217 -28.12 6.08 -17.46
CA LEU A 217 -28.29 5.00 -16.49
C LEU A 217 -27.03 4.79 -15.64
N GLY A 218 -25.84 4.81 -16.24
CA GLY A 218 -24.57 4.72 -15.54
C GLY A 218 -24.37 5.86 -14.54
N ILE A 219 -24.69 7.10 -14.93
CA ILE A 219 -24.67 8.30 -14.07
C ILE A 219 -25.56 8.08 -12.85
N ALA A 220 -26.81 7.64 -13.07
CA ALA A 220 -27.78 7.39 -12.02
C ALA A 220 -27.31 6.27 -11.06
N VAL A 221 -26.87 5.13 -11.60
CA VAL A 221 -26.41 3.99 -10.78
C VAL A 221 -25.17 4.39 -9.98
N ILE A 222 -24.19 5.07 -10.57
CA ILE A 222 -22.99 5.51 -9.84
C ILE A 222 -23.34 6.49 -8.73
N PHE A 223 -24.25 7.44 -9.01
CA PHE A 223 -24.66 8.45 -8.05
C PHE A 223 -25.39 7.85 -6.84
N PHE A 224 -26.35 6.95 -7.06
CA PHE A 224 -27.16 6.37 -6.00
C PHE A 224 -26.52 5.17 -5.30
N VAL A 225 -25.69 4.39 -6.01
CA VAL A 225 -25.19 3.09 -5.50
C VAL A 225 -23.71 3.14 -5.10
N LEU A 226 -22.86 3.86 -5.85
CA LEU A 226 -21.40 3.82 -5.65
C LEU A 226 -20.84 5.02 -4.90
N ARG A 227 -21.56 6.15 -4.81
CA ARG A 227 -21.05 7.40 -4.24
C ARG A 227 -20.37 7.25 -2.88
N GLU A 228 -20.98 6.52 -1.95
CA GLU A 228 -20.47 6.31 -0.58
C GLU A 228 -19.34 5.27 -0.51
N GLU A 229 -19.24 4.41 -1.52
CA GLU A 229 -18.32 3.27 -1.55
C GLU A 229 -16.98 3.61 -2.24
N LEU A 230 -16.93 4.69 -3.03
CA LEU A 230 -15.75 5.12 -3.76
C LEU A 230 -14.74 5.82 -2.85
N VAL A 231 -13.45 5.73 -3.18
CA VAL A 231 -12.41 6.48 -2.46
C VAL A 231 -12.60 7.97 -2.75
N GLY A 232 -12.56 8.77 -1.68
CA GLY A 232 -12.63 10.22 -1.77
C GLY A 232 -11.39 10.83 -2.45
N PRO A 233 -11.35 12.16 -2.52
CA PRO A 233 -10.15 12.89 -2.91
C PRO A 233 -8.96 12.53 -2.01
N GLN A 234 -7.75 12.50 -2.55
CA GLN A 234 -6.55 12.33 -1.71
C GLN A 234 -6.34 13.57 -0.84
N PRO A 235 -5.96 13.41 0.45
CA PRO A 235 -5.72 14.54 1.33
C PRO A 235 -4.54 15.39 0.82
N LEU A 236 -4.75 16.70 0.76
CA LEU A 236 -3.78 17.70 0.36
C LEU A 236 -3.29 18.44 1.60
N HIS A 237 -2.03 18.17 2.00
CA HIS A 237 -1.35 18.92 3.06
C HIS A 237 -1.41 20.43 2.77
N GLY A 238 -1.86 21.22 3.76
CA GLY A 238 -2.01 22.68 3.65
C GLY A 238 -3.28 23.17 2.94
N VAL A 239 -4.13 22.29 2.38
CA VAL A 239 -5.46 22.66 1.87
C VAL A 239 -6.56 22.03 2.70
N ASP A 240 -6.44 20.75 3.05
CA ASP A 240 -7.48 20.05 3.82
C ASP A 240 -7.32 20.25 5.34
N ASP A 241 -6.19 20.80 5.82
CA ASP A 241 -5.97 21.13 7.24
C ASP A 241 -6.74 22.39 7.69
N ASP A 242 -6.93 23.37 6.79
CA ASP A 242 -7.61 24.65 7.09
C ASP A 242 -9.05 24.76 6.51
N ALA A 243 -9.37 24.02 5.44
CA ALA A 243 -10.51 24.34 4.57
C ALA A 243 -11.82 23.59 4.85
N VAL A 244 -11.88 22.74 5.89
CA VAL A 244 -13.11 21.98 6.18
C VAL A 244 -14.20 22.86 6.81
N VAL A 245 -13.89 24.06 7.31
CA VAL A 245 -14.84 24.83 8.14
C VAL A 245 -15.49 26.06 7.46
N THR A 246 -14.95 26.66 6.38
CA THR A 246 -15.40 28.04 6.04
C THR A 246 -15.89 28.36 4.61
N ASN A 247 -15.52 27.66 3.51
CA ASN A 247 -16.09 27.98 2.18
C ASN A 247 -15.89 26.91 1.06
N PRO A 248 -16.96 26.25 0.55
CA PRO A 248 -16.87 25.24 -0.52
C PRO A 248 -16.25 25.72 -1.84
N LYS A 249 -16.44 27.00 -2.20
CA LYS A 249 -15.89 27.58 -3.44
C LYS A 249 -14.37 27.77 -3.35
N ALA A 250 -13.88 28.12 -2.15
CA ALA A 250 -12.45 28.24 -1.89
C ALA A 250 -11.75 26.87 -1.96
N THR A 251 -12.42 25.80 -1.49
CA THR A 251 -11.93 24.42 -1.60
C THR A 251 -11.79 23.96 -3.05
N ILE A 252 -12.78 24.26 -3.91
CA ILE A 252 -12.71 23.91 -5.35
C ILE A 252 -11.61 24.73 -6.04
N SER A 253 -11.52 26.03 -5.78
CA SER A 253 -10.51 26.90 -6.38
C SER A 253 -9.09 26.48 -6.00
N ARG A 254 -8.82 26.19 -4.72
CA ARG A 254 -7.52 25.70 -4.26
C ARG A 254 -7.15 24.35 -4.89
N ARG A 255 -8.10 23.43 -5.02
CA ARG A 255 -7.88 22.14 -5.68
C ARG A 255 -7.61 22.28 -7.18
N LEU A 256 -8.25 23.24 -7.83
CA LEU A 256 -7.98 23.54 -9.25
C LEU A 256 -6.57 24.11 -9.44
N MET A 257 -6.08 24.92 -8.49
CA MET A 257 -4.70 25.42 -8.50
C MET A 257 -3.65 24.31 -8.32
N THR A 258 -4.02 23.16 -7.73
CA THR A 258 -3.13 22.00 -7.57
C THR A 258 -2.88 21.24 -8.87
N ILE A 259 -3.71 21.46 -9.90
CA ILE A 259 -3.57 20.79 -11.20
C ILE A 259 -2.31 21.31 -11.90
N ASP A 260 -1.51 20.39 -12.40
CA ASP A 260 -0.34 20.69 -13.23
C ASP A 260 -0.76 20.98 -14.67
N ILE A 261 -1.34 22.17 -14.88
CA ILE A 261 -1.81 22.61 -16.20
C ILE A 261 -0.63 22.71 -17.19
N GLY A 262 0.54 23.16 -16.72
CA GLY A 262 1.74 23.28 -17.55
C GLY A 262 2.20 21.94 -18.09
N GLY A 263 2.38 20.95 -17.20
CA GLY A 263 2.74 19.59 -17.56
C GLY A 263 1.70 18.93 -18.46
N GLN A 264 0.41 19.10 -18.15
CA GLN A 264 -0.67 18.56 -18.97
C GLN A 264 -0.69 19.13 -20.39
N LEU A 265 -0.54 20.45 -20.57
CA LEU A 265 -0.54 21.06 -21.91
C LEU A 265 0.69 20.63 -22.71
N LEU A 266 1.88 20.63 -22.10
CA LEU A 266 3.10 20.19 -22.76
C LEU A 266 3.01 18.71 -23.18
N PHE A 267 2.47 17.85 -22.33
CA PHE A 267 2.24 16.45 -22.67
C PHE A 267 1.21 16.32 -23.80
N LEU A 268 0.06 16.99 -23.67
CA LEU A 268 -1.03 16.92 -24.65
C LEU A 268 -0.55 17.33 -26.05
N PHE A 269 0.12 18.47 -26.16
CA PHE A 269 0.60 18.96 -27.46
C PHE A 269 1.83 18.18 -27.95
N GLY A 270 2.80 17.86 -27.08
CA GLY A 270 3.99 17.12 -27.50
C GLY A 270 3.65 15.70 -27.97
N PHE A 271 2.98 14.94 -27.10
CA PHE A 271 2.58 13.57 -27.41
C PHE A 271 1.47 13.50 -28.47
N GLY A 272 0.51 14.42 -28.44
CA GLY A 272 -0.55 14.51 -29.43
C GLY A 272 -0.03 14.80 -30.85
N LEU A 273 0.89 15.76 -31.01
CA LEU A 273 1.50 16.05 -32.31
C LEU A 273 2.32 14.87 -32.83
N MET A 274 3.00 14.14 -31.95
CA MET A 274 3.76 12.95 -32.34
C MET A 274 2.84 11.80 -32.78
N ILE A 275 1.73 11.54 -32.07
CA ILE A 275 0.71 10.57 -32.52
C ILE A 275 0.10 11.01 -33.85
N LEU A 276 -0.19 12.30 -34.02
CA LEU A 276 -0.75 12.84 -35.25
C LEU A 276 0.18 12.59 -36.44
N ALA A 277 1.47 12.86 -36.28
CA ALA A 277 2.48 12.58 -37.30
C ALA A 277 2.52 11.09 -37.67
N PHE A 278 2.52 10.18 -36.69
CA PHE A 278 2.47 8.74 -36.94
C PHE A 278 1.15 8.30 -37.59
N THR A 279 0.04 8.99 -37.31
CA THR A 279 -1.25 8.68 -37.93
C THR A 279 -1.27 9.03 -39.42
N TRP A 280 -0.60 10.12 -39.80
CA TRP A 280 -0.52 10.59 -41.19
C TRP A 280 0.59 9.96 -42.03
N ALA A 281 1.70 9.57 -41.39
CA ALA A 281 2.88 9.07 -42.08
C ALA A 281 2.60 7.75 -42.82
N GLY A 282 2.86 7.73 -44.13
CA GLY A 282 2.71 6.55 -44.98
C GLY A 282 1.27 6.17 -45.32
N SER A 283 0.26 6.80 -44.69
CA SER A 283 -1.16 6.57 -44.94
C SER A 283 -1.75 7.67 -45.83
N THR A 284 -1.70 8.92 -45.37
CA THR A 284 -2.23 10.10 -46.07
C THR A 284 -1.12 10.88 -46.76
N TYR A 285 0.02 11.03 -46.07
CA TYR A 285 1.17 11.79 -46.57
C TYR A 285 2.44 10.95 -46.54
N GLY A 286 3.37 11.25 -47.45
CA GLY A 286 4.69 10.61 -47.45
C GLY A 286 5.49 10.95 -46.19
N TRP A 287 6.36 10.05 -45.75
CA TRP A 287 7.17 10.22 -44.53
C TRP A 287 8.03 11.49 -44.50
N VAL A 288 8.46 11.97 -45.67
CA VAL A 288 9.33 13.15 -45.82
C VAL A 288 8.51 14.43 -46.05
N SER A 289 7.18 14.34 -46.05
CA SER A 289 6.33 15.50 -46.28
C SER A 289 6.38 16.46 -45.09
N VAL A 290 6.12 17.74 -45.38
CA VAL A 290 6.12 18.80 -44.35
C VAL A 290 5.04 18.55 -43.31
N GLU A 291 3.90 18.02 -43.74
CA GLU A 291 2.74 17.67 -42.91
C GLU A 291 3.09 16.59 -41.87
N VAL A 292 4.05 15.71 -42.14
CA VAL A 292 4.50 14.68 -41.19
C VAL A 292 5.69 15.19 -40.36
N LEU A 293 6.70 15.78 -41.00
CA LEU A 293 7.94 16.17 -40.32
C LEU A 293 7.74 17.31 -39.32
N VAL A 294 6.92 18.30 -39.64
CA VAL A 294 6.65 19.45 -38.74
C VAL A 294 6.04 18.99 -37.42
N PRO A 295 4.88 18.29 -37.38
CA PRO A 295 4.31 17.82 -36.12
C PRO A 295 5.19 16.78 -35.43
N LEU A 296 5.96 15.96 -36.16
CA LEU A 296 6.88 15.01 -35.54
C LEU A 296 8.02 15.71 -34.79
N ILE A 297 8.71 16.65 -35.44
CA ILE A 297 9.84 17.39 -34.85
C ILE A 297 9.34 18.32 -33.74
N LEU A 298 8.27 19.09 -34.00
CA LEU A 298 7.68 19.98 -32.99
C LEU A 298 7.16 19.17 -31.79
N GLY A 299 6.47 18.06 -32.05
CA GLY A 299 5.99 17.15 -31.02
C GLY A 299 7.14 16.59 -30.18
N ALA A 300 8.23 16.14 -30.81
CA ALA A 300 9.42 15.66 -30.11
C ALA A 300 10.09 16.74 -29.24
N VAL A 301 10.21 17.98 -29.76
CA VAL A 301 10.77 19.12 -29.01
C VAL A 301 9.88 19.48 -27.82
N VAL A 302 8.56 19.57 -28.00
CA VAL A 302 7.61 19.88 -26.92
C VAL A 302 7.57 18.75 -25.89
N PHE A 303 7.64 17.48 -26.32
CA PHE A 303 7.70 16.33 -25.41
C PHE A 303 9.01 16.29 -24.61
N ALA A 304 10.15 16.64 -25.22
CA ALA A 304 11.40 16.85 -24.49
C ALA A 304 11.29 18.02 -23.49
N GLY A 305 10.58 19.08 -23.88
CA GLY A 305 10.21 20.18 -22.99
C GLY A 305 9.36 19.71 -21.80
N TRP A 306 8.40 18.81 -22.02
CA TRP A 306 7.61 18.17 -20.96
C TRP A 306 8.50 17.35 -20.01
N LEU A 307 9.41 16.53 -20.52
CA LEU A 307 10.36 15.78 -19.67
C LEU A 307 11.24 16.71 -18.83
N PHE A 308 11.70 17.82 -19.42
CA PHE A 308 12.46 18.84 -18.69
C PHE A 308 11.60 19.54 -17.63
N TYR A 309 10.33 19.82 -17.93
CA TYR A 309 9.38 20.41 -17.00
C TYR A 309 9.13 19.49 -15.79
N GLU A 310 8.83 18.20 -16.03
CA GLU A 310 8.64 17.20 -14.97
C GLU A 310 9.90 17.01 -14.13
N TYR A 311 11.07 17.05 -14.76
CA TYR A 311 12.36 17.05 -14.07
C TYR A 311 12.49 18.30 -13.18
N MET A 312 12.12 19.49 -13.65
CA MET A 312 12.21 20.72 -12.86
C MET A 312 11.14 20.83 -11.76
N MET A 313 10.04 20.09 -11.85
CA MET A 313 8.97 19.98 -10.83
C MET A 313 9.34 19.11 -9.62
N VAL A 314 10.54 18.51 -9.60
CA VAL A 314 11.08 17.83 -8.41
C VAL A 314 11.20 18.86 -7.26
N PRO A 315 10.77 18.52 -6.02
CA PRO A 315 10.66 19.49 -4.91
C PRO A 315 11.93 20.31 -4.61
N GLU A 316 13.10 19.76 -4.90
CA GLU A 316 14.40 20.39 -4.65
C GLU A 316 14.81 21.44 -5.70
N ARG A 317 13.97 21.74 -6.70
CA ARG A 317 14.34 22.54 -7.88
C ARG A 317 13.47 23.77 -8.08
N ALA A 318 13.91 24.65 -8.97
CA ALA A 318 13.34 25.98 -9.18
C ALA A 318 11.81 25.97 -9.47
N LEU A 319 11.33 25.10 -10.36
CA LEU A 319 9.88 24.99 -10.64
C LEU A 319 9.13 24.31 -9.49
N GLY A 320 9.67 23.25 -8.90
CA GLY A 320 9.08 22.60 -7.72
C GLY A 320 8.98 23.53 -6.48
N GLN A 321 9.95 24.43 -6.31
CA GLN A 321 9.92 25.46 -5.26
C GLN A 321 8.95 26.60 -5.58
N LYS A 322 8.91 27.05 -6.85
CA LYS A 322 8.05 28.16 -7.28
C LYS A 322 6.58 27.75 -7.39
N LEU A 323 6.31 26.54 -7.87
CA LEU A 323 4.99 25.94 -8.06
C LEU A 323 4.73 24.87 -6.99
N TRP A 324 5.10 25.16 -5.74
CA TRP A 324 4.96 24.23 -4.61
C TRP A 324 3.53 23.72 -4.37
N PHE A 325 2.53 24.44 -4.88
CA PHE A 325 1.12 24.09 -4.81
C PHE A 325 0.66 23.13 -5.92
N GLN A 326 1.42 22.97 -7.01
CA GLN A 326 1.08 22.06 -8.11
C GLN A 326 1.71 20.69 -7.92
N LYS A 327 0.94 19.62 -8.14
CA LYS A 327 1.46 18.25 -8.11
C LYS A 327 1.83 17.82 -9.53
N PRO A 328 3.07 17.33 -9.78
CA PRO A 328 3.49 16.90 -11.11
C PRO A 328 2.56 15.82 -11.66
N MET A 329 2.29 15.87 -12.97
CA MET A 329 1.41 14.91 -13.64
C MET A 329 1.98 13.48 -13.57
N VAL A 330 3.29 13.32 -13.79
CA VAL A 330 3.99 12.03 -13.60
C VAL A 330 5.23 12.25 -12.74
N PRO A 331 5.25 11.75 -11.48
CA PRO A 331 6.42 11.88 -10.62
C PRO A 331 7.70 11.36 -11.27
N TRP A 332 8.73 12.20 -11.29
CA TRP A 332 10.01 11.92 -11.95
C TRP A 332 10.66 10.59 -11.53
N HIS A 333 10.49 10.19 -10.26
CA HIS A 333 11.02 8.93 -9.75
C HIS A 333 10.37 7.68 -10.38
N LEU A 334 9.15 7.79 -10.91
CA LEU A 334 8.50 6.70 -11.64
C LEU A 334 9.06 6.58 -13.05
N ILE A 335 9.36 7.71 -13.71
CA ILE A 335 9.97 7.74 -15.05
C ILE A 335 11.34 7.06 -15.04
N LEU A 336 12.14 7.31 -14.00
CA LEU A 336 13.47 6.70 -13.85
C LEU A 336 13.43 5.22 -13.40
N ASN A 337 12.28 4.71 -12.98
CA ASN A 337 12.22 3.36 -12.45
C ASN A 337 12.26 2.32 -13.58
N ARG A 338 13.27 1.44 -13.54
CA ARG A 338 13.45 0.36 -14.52
C ARG A 338 12.19 -0.50 -14.71
N ASN A 339 11.50 -0.90 -13.64
CA ASN A 339 10.33 -1.76 -13.76
C ASN A 339 9.17 -1.05 -14.47
N VAL A 340 9.01 0.25 -14.24
CA VAL A 340 8.01 1.07 -14.94
C VAL A 340 8.33 1.12 -16.43
N GLY A 341 9.59 1.37 -16.81
CA GLY A 341 10.02 1.37 -18.21
C GLY A 341 9.83 0.02 -18.91
N LEU A 342 10.19 -1.09 -18.26
CA LEU A 342 9.99 -2.44 -18.79
C LEU A 342 8.51 -2.75 -19.01
N LEU A 343 7.66 -2.42 -18.04
CA LEU A 343 6.23 -2.65 -18.15
C LEU A 343 5.58 -1.72 -19.18
N PHE A 344 6.05 -0.47 -19.29
CA PHE A 344 5.63 0.45 -20.33
C PHE A 344 5.91 -0.16 -21.71
N TYR A 345 7.13 -0.69 -21.93
CA TYR A 345 7.46 -1.36 -23.19
C TYR A 345 6.60 -2.60 -23.46
N ILE A 346 6.29 -3.41 -22.44
CA ILE A 346 5.42 -4.59 -22.63
C ILE A 346 3.99 -4.20 -23.00
N ASN A 347 3.46 -3.15 -22.38
CA ASN A 347 2.16 -2.59 -22.77
C ASN A 347 2.24 -1.92 -24.14
N PHE A 348 3.34 -1.27 -24.49
CA PHE A 348 3.59 -0.73 -25.81
C PHE A 348 3.61 -1.82 -26.88
N ALA A 349 4.29 -2.94 -26.65
CA ALA A 349 4.31 -4.08 -27.56
C ALA A 349 2.95 -4.79 -27.64
N THR A 350 2.24 -4.92 -26.50
CA THR A 350 0.81 -5.34 -26.49
C THR A 350 0.00 -4.40 -27.38
N GLY A 351 0.26 -3.10 -27.25
CA GLY A 351 -0.25 -2.04 -28.08
C GLY A 351 0.14 -2.21 -29.54
N MET A 352 1.35 -2.61 -29.90
CA MET A 352 1.74 -2.81 -31.30
C MET A 352 1.03 -4.00 -31.93
N ALA A 353 0.98 -5.11 -31.21
CA ALA A 353 0.28 -6.31 -31.61
C ALA A 353 -1.23 -6.07 -31.75
N MET A 354 -1.78 -5.25 -30.86
CA MET A 354 -3.15 -4.79 -30.95
C MET A 354 -3.30 -3.66 -31.97
N TYR A 355 -2.89 -2.44 -31.73
CA TYR A 355 -3.34 -1.23 -32.41
C TYR A 355 -2.85 -0.96 -33.86
N SER A 356 -2.60 -1.91 -34.76
CA SER A 356 -2.30 -1.55 -36.18
C SER A 356 -3.54 -0.91 -36.87
N VAL A 357 -3.62 0.43 -36.77
CA VAL A 357 -4.67 1.48 -36.83
C VAL A 357 -5.56 1.64 -38.10
N ASN A 358 -6.71 2.26 -37.81
CA ASN A 358 -7.77 2.83 -38.65
C ASN A 358 -8.62 1.79 -39.42
N LEU A 359 -9.64 1.18 -38.79
CA LEU A 359 -10.62 1.85 -37.95
C LEU A 359 -11.17 1.03 -36.77
N SER A 360 -10.96 1.60 -35.57
CA SER A 360 -11.46 1.26 -34.22
C SER A 360 -10.74 0.20 -33.37
N PRO A 361 -10.22 0.56 -32.16
CA PRO A 361 -9.55 -0.40 -31.27
C PRO A 361 -10.50 -1.28 -30.47
N PRO A 362 -10.54 -2.59 -30.79
CA PRO A 362 -10.02 -3.59 -29.85
C PRO A 362 -9.83 -5.02 -30.36
N ILE A 363 -10.02 -5.27 -31.65
CA ILE A 363 -9.71 -6.57 -32.25
C ILE A 363 -8.72 -6.27 -33.34
N LEU A 364 -7.44 -6.37 -32.99
CA LEU A 364 -6.54 -5.33 -33.47
C LEU A 364 -5.21 -5.91 -34.04
N VAL A 365 -4.94 -7.20 -33.79
CA VAL A 365 -4.25 -8.04 -34.80
C VAL A 365 -5.04 -8.06 -36.12
N LEU A 366 -6.30 -7.59 -36.10
CA LEU A 366 -7.27 -7.96 -37.10
C LEU A 366 -7.55 -6.94 -38.18
N TYR A 367 -7.06 -5.69 -38.14
CA TYR A 367 -7.27 -4.78 -39.27
C TYR A 367 -6.60 -5.31 -40.54
N PHE A 368 -5.30 -5.63 -40.47
CA PHE A 368 -4.59 -6.24 -41.59
C PHE A 368 -5.10 -7.65 -41.92
N VAL A 369 -5.63 -8.39 -40.94
CA VAL A 369 -6.30 -9.68 -41.18
C VAL A 369 -7.64 -9.50 -41.89
N ASP A 370 -8.42 -8.47 -41.53
CA ASP A 370 -9.71 -8.12 -42.10
C ASP A 370 -9.52 -7.65 -43.54
N LEU A 371 -8.58 -6.73 -43.75
CA LEU A 371 -8.12 -6.33 -45.08
C LEU A 371 -7.64 -7.53 -45.89
N TYR A 372 -6.90 -8.46 -45.30
CA TYR A 372 -6.52 -9.70 -45.97
C TYR A 372 -7.75 -10.54 -46.36
N PHE A 373 -8.73 -10.70 -45.47
CA PHE A 373 -9.96 -11.44 -45.77
C PHE A 373 -10.82 -10.75 -46.82
N THR A 374 -10.91 -9.42 -46.82
CA THR A 374 -11.71 -8.67 -47.78
C THR A 374 -11.01 -8.56 -49.13
N LEU A 375 -9.72 -8.18 -49.16
CA LEU A 375 -8.99 -7.90 -50.41
C LEU A 375 -8.39 -9.16 -51.05
N ILE A 376 -7.90 -10.12 -50.26
CA ILE A 376 -7.27 -11.35 -50.79
C ILE A 376 -8.27 -12.50 -50.86
N LEU A 377 -9.09 -12.71 -49.83
CA LEU A 377 -10.08 -13.81 -49.83
C LEU A 377 -11.46 -13.41 -50.37
N GLY A 378 -11.70 -12.13 -50.68
CA GLY A 378 -12.95 -11.64 -51.25
C GLY A 378 -14.16 -11.78 -50.32
N TYR A 379 -13.95 -11.80 -49.01
CA TYR A 379 -15.06 -11.88 -48.05
C TYR A 379 -15.78 -10.53 -47.95
N SER A 380 -17.11 -10.57 -47.80
CA SER A 380 -17.88 -9.37 -47.43
C SER A 380 -17.39 -8.83 -46.09
N ALA A 381 -17.48 -7.51 -45.88
CA ALA A 381 -17.06 -6.87 -44.62
C ALA A 381 -17.73 -7.50 -43.39
N SER A 382 -19.00 -7.93 -43.51
CA SER A 382 -19.71 -8.66 -42.46
C SER A 382 -19.08 -10.02 -42.14
N LYS A 383 -18.70 -10.78 -43.18
CA LYS A 383 -18.11 -12.12 -43.02
C LYS A 383 -16.66 -12.03 -42.51
N ALA A 384 -15.90 -11.05 -42.98
CA ALA A 384 -14.54 -10.76 -42.53
C ALA A 384 -14.54 -10.39 -41.03
N GLY A 385 -15.43 -9.47 -40.63
CA GLY A 385 -15.70 -9.12 -39.23
C GLY A 385 -16.10 -10.30 -38.34
N VAL A 386 -16.86 -11.28 -38.85
CA VAL A 386 -17.16 -12.52 -38.10
C VAL A 386 -15.93 -13.40 -37.92
N GLN A 387 -15.03 -13.48 -38.91
CA GLN A 387 -13.78 -14.23 -38.74
C GLN A 387 -12.88 -13.62 -37.67
N LEU A 388 -13.04 -12.32 -37.42
CA LEU A 388 -12.26 -11.65 -36.38
C LEU A 388 -12.57 -12.16 -34.97
N LEU A 389 -13.76 -12.73 -34.78
CA LEU A 389 -14.17 -13.33 -33.52
C LEU A 389 -13.29 -14.50 -33.07
N TYR A 390 -12.49 -15.11 -33.95
CA TYR A 390 -11.54 -16.17 -33.57
C TYR A 390 -10.44 -15.69 -32.61
N TYR A 391 -10.21 -14.37 -32.50
CA TYR A 391 -9.27 -13.79 -31.53
C TYR A 391 -9.82 -13.82 -30.09
N THR A 392 -11.13 -13.64 -29.94
CA THR A 392 -11.85 -13.57 -28.66
C THR A 392 -11.71 -14.82 -27.77
N PRO A 393 -11.90 -16.06 -28.26
CA PRO A 393 -11.68 -17.25 -27.45
C PRO A 393 -10.22 -17.39 -27.04
N GLY A 394 -9.28 -16.91 -27.88
CA GLY A 394 -7.87 -16.78 -27.53
C GLY A 394 -7.65 -15.88 -26.32
N ILE A 395 -8.16 -14.64 -26.36
CA ILE A 395 -8.09 -13.72 -25.22
C ILE A 395 -8.71 -14.34 -23.97
N GLY A 396 -9.91 -14.93 -24.09
CA GLY A 396 -10.60 -15.58 -22.98
C GLY A 396 -9.73 -16.69 -22.35
N GLY A 397 -9.13 -17.54 -23.17
CA GLY A 397 -8.19 -18.57 -22.73
C GLY A 397 -6.95 -17.99 -22.04
N GLY A 398 -6.37 -16.92 -22.59
CA GLY A 398 -5.22 -16.21 -22.02
C GLY A 398 -5.52 -15.55 -20.68
N VAL A 399 -6.66 -14.85 -20.56
CA VAL A 399 -7.11 -14.20 -19.31
C VAL A 399 -7.38 -15.26 -18.24
N TYR A 400 -8.05 -16.36 -18.61
CA TYR A 400 -8.30 -17.47 -17.70
C TYR A 400 -6.99 -18.12 -17.22
N ALA A 401 -6.04 -18.35 -18.13
CA ALA A 401 -4.72 -18.87 -17.78
C ALA A 401 -3.95 -17.90 -16.87
N ALA A 402 -3.99 -16.59 -17.14
CA ALA A 402 -3.38 -15.57 -16.28
C ALA A 402 -4.01 -15.55 -14.87
N MET A 403 -5.35 -15.69 -14.80
CA MET A 403 -6.07 -15.81 -13.54
C MET A 403 -5.59 -17.04 -12.75
N VAL A 404 -5.42 -18.19 -13.40
CA VAL A 404 -4.89 -19.41 -12.78
C VAL A 404 -3.44 -19.20 -12.31
N PHE A 405 -2.59 -18.63 -13.17
CA PHE A 405 -1.18 -18.39 -12.83
C PHE A 405 -0.98 -17.45 -11.64
N CYS A 406 -1.78 -16.38 -11.57
CA CYS A 406 -1.72 -15.41 -10.48
C CYS A 406 -2.37 -15.92 -9.18
N ASN A 407 -3.43 -16.75 -9.25
CA ASN A 407 -4.19 -17.16 -8.06
C ASN A 407 -3.82 -18.54 -7.51
N VAL A 408 -3.43 -19.48 -8.37
CA VAL A 408 -3.26 -20.90 -8.00
C VAL A 408 -1.78 -21.27 -7.93
N TRP A 409 -1.10 -21.26 -9.07
CA TRP A 409 0.30 -21.64 -9.23
C TRP A 409 0.85 -20.96 -10.49
N PRO A 410 2.00 -20.28 -10.49
CA PRO A 410 3.01 -20.11 -9.43
C PRO A 410 2.68 -19.00 -8.40
N ARG A 411 1.52 -18.34 -8.52
CA ARG A 411 1.14 -17.16 -7.72
C ARG A 411 2.10 -16.00 -7.91
N ASN A 412 2.46 -15.73 -9.14
CA ASN A 412 3.28 -14.59 -9.48
C ASN A 412 2.80 -13.93 -10.76
N THR A 413 3.20 -12.68 -10.96
CA THR A 413 2.86 -11.91 -12.17
C THR A 413 3.91 -12.05 -13.26
N PHE A 414 5.13 -12.50 -12.94
CA PHE A 414 6.23 -12.66 -13.90
C PHE A 414 5.94 -13.74 -14.95
N LEU A 415 5.57 -14.95 -14.52
CA LEU A 415 5.35 -16.07 -15.45
C LEU A 415 4.30 -15.76 -16.52
N PRO A 416 3.09 -15.26 -16.18
CA PRO A 416 2.10 -14.97 -17.22
C PRO A 416 2.52 -13.82 -18.14
N LEU A 417 3.27 -12.81 -17.64
CA LEU A 417 3.80 -11.73 -18.48
C LEU A 417 4.83 -12.24 -19.49
N PHE A 418 5.76 -13.09 -19.04
CA PHE A 418 6.79 -13.66 -19.89
C PHE A 418 6.21 -14.62 -20.94
N LEU A 419 5.33 -15.54 -20.51
CA LEU A 419 4.65 -16.46 -21.43
C LEU A 419 3.76 -15.70 -22.41
N GLY A 420 3.00 -14.70 -21.94
CA GLY A 420 2.13 -13.90 -22.80
C GLY A 420 2.91 -13.13 -23.87
N SER A 421 4.04 -12.52 -23.49
CA SER A 421 4.92 -11.80 -24.44
C SER A 421 5.53 -12.74 -25.48
N THR A 422 5.89 -13.95 -25.07
CA THR A 422 6.45 -14.98 -25.96
C THR A 422 5.40 -15.55 -26.90
N ILE A 423 4.23 -15.93 -26.38
CA ILE A 423 3.13 -16.52 -27.17
C ILE A 423 2.61 -15.52 -28.19
N GLU A 424 2.47 -14.25 -27.83
CA GLU A 424 2.01 -13.23 -28.79
C GLU A 424 3.06 -12.99 -29.89
N ALA A 425 4.33 -12.84 -29.54
CA ALA A 425 5.40 -12.64 -30.52
C ALA A 425 5.48 -13.80 -31.52
N VAL A 426 5.41 -15.04 -31.02
CA VAL A 426 5.37 -16.25 -31.86
C VAL A 426 4.07 -16.30 -32.67
N GLY A 427 2.93 -15.96 -32.07
CA GLY A 427 1.63 -15.98 -32.73
C GLY A 427 1.54 -15.02 -33.91
N ILE A 428 2.11 -13.82 -33.80
CA ILE A 428 2.19 -12.85 -34.89
C ILE A 428 3.09 -13.37 -36.01
N GLY A 429 4.27 -13.93 -35.68
CA GLY A 429 5.16 -14.51 -36.68
C GLY A 429 4.54 -15.71 -37.41
N LEU A 430 3.84 -16.58 -36.68
CA LEU A 430 3.10 -17.71 -37.25
C LEU A 430 1.88 -17.26 -38.06
N LEU A 431 1.25 -16.15 -37.69
CA LEU A 431 0.15 -15.58 -38.47
C LEU A 431 0.64 -15.08 -39.84
N ALA A 432 1.80 -14.42 -39.89
CA ALA A 432 2.43 -14.03 -41.16
C ALA A 432 2.69 -15.26 -42.05
N TRP A 433 3.22 -16.34 -41.46
CA TRP A 433 3.41 -17.61 -42.15
C TRP A 433 2.08 -18.24 -42.61
N ALA A 434 1.04 -18.20 -41.78
CA ALA A 434 -0.27 -18.73 -42.12
C ALA A 434 -0.89 -17.98 -43.32
N MET A 435 -0.75 -16.66 -43.37
CA MET A 435 -1.17 -15.83 -44.52
C MET A 435 -0.39 -16.18 -45.79
N TYR A 436 0.92 -16.39 -45.67
CA TYR A 436 1.74 -16.85 -46.80
C TYR A 436 1.22 -18.18 -47.38
N THR A 437 0.92 -19.17 -46.52
CA THR A 437 0.38 -20.47 -46.97
C THR A 437 -1.05 -20.40 -47.50
N GLY A 438 -1.80 -19.34 -47.19
CA GLY A 438 -3.17 -19.13 -47.65
C GLY A 438 -4.23 -20.08 -47.07
N LYS A 439 -3.88 -20.91 -46.07
CA LYS A 439 -4.82 -21.86 -45.45
C LYS A 439 -5.66 -21.19 -44.37
N THR A 440 -6.94 -20.96 -44.65
CA THR A 440 -7.88 -20.25 -43.75
C THR A 440 -7.98 -20.87 -42.36
N GLY A 441 -8.06 -22.20 -42.24
CA GLY A 441 -8.10 -22.88 -40.94
C GLY A 441 -6.85 -22.64 -40.09
N THR A 442 -5.68 -22.57 -40.71
CA THR A 442 -4.42 -22.25 -40.02
C THR A 442 -4.41 -20.79 -39.59
N ILE A 443 -4.90 -19.87 -40.43
CA ILE A 443 -5.03 -18.44 -40.08
C ILE A 443 -5.92 -18.27 -38.84
N TYR A 444 -7.09 -18.92 -38.78
CA TYR A 444 -7.98 -18.84 -37.60
C TYR A 444 -7.33 -19.38 -36.33
N GLY A 445 -6.61 -20.51 -36.44
CA GLY A 445 -5.86 -21.06 -35.32
C GLY A 445 -4.76 -20.12 -34.80
N MET A 446 -4.02 -19.46 -35.70
CA MET A 446 -2.95 -18.53 -35.33
C MET A 446 -3.48 -17.20 -34.76
N ILE A 447 -4.63 -16.73 -35.25
CA ILE A 447 -5.36 -15.60 -34.66
C ILE A 447 -5.73 -15.91 -33.20
N ALA A 448 -6.35 -17.07 -32.95
CA ALA A 448 -6.70 -17.49 -31.59
C ALA A 448 -5.45 -17.62 -30.71
N PHE A 449 -4.37 -18.20 -31.23
CA PHE A 449 -3.10 -18.36 -30.51
C PHE A 449 -2.47 -17.01 -30.12
N SER A 450 -2.46 -16.04 -31.04
CA SER A 450 -2.02 -14.67 -30.74
C SER A 450 -2.86 -14.04 -29.62
N GLY A 451 -4.19 -14.23 -29.66
CA GLY A 451 -5.11 -13.77 -28.62
C GLY A 451 -4.81 -14.32 -27.22
N VAL A 452 -4.32 -15.56 -27.11
CA VAL A 452 -3.87 -16.14 -25.82
C VAL A 452 -2.73 -15.33 -25.21
N GLY A 453 -1.74 -14.94 -26.03
CA GLY A 453 -0.61 -14.13 -25.58
C GLY A 453 -1.04 -12.75 -25.07
N THR A 454 -2.01 -12.14 -25.73
CA THR A 454 -2.64 -10.88 -25.31
C THR A 454 -3.39 -11.01 -24.00
N GLY A 455 -4.27 -12.00 -23.89
CA GLY A 455 -5.04 -12.26 -22.69
C GLY A 455 -4.16 -12.52 -21.45
N LEU A 456 -3.02 -13.18 -21.65
CA LEU A 456 -2.05 -13.47 -20.59
C LEU A 456 -1.41 -12.21 -19.98
N ARG A 457 -1.41 -11.07 -20.67
CA ARG A 457 -0.75 -9.82 -20.20
C ARG A 457 -1.69 -8.78 -19.61
N PHE A 458 -2.94 -8.71 -20.06
CA PHE A 458 -3.90 -7.67 -19.64
C PHE A 458 -4.06 -7.52 -18.13
N MET A 459 -4.28 -8.62 -17.42
CA MET A 459 -4.44 -8.60 -15.97
C MET A 459 -3.08 -8.52 -15.25
N PRO A 460 -2.09 -9.37 -15.55
CA PRO A 460 -0.84 -9.38 -14.81
C PRO A 460 -0.01 -8.11 -14.93
N GLY A 461 -0.05 -7.40 -16.07
CA GLY A 461 0.70 -6.14 -16.25
C GLY A 461 0.25 -5.07 -15.27
N THR A 462 -1.06 -4.83 -15.19
CA THR A 462 -1.66 -3.89 -14.24
C THR A 462 -1.40 -4.33 -12.80
N LEU A 463 -1.57 -5.62 -12.51
CA LEU A 463 -1.39 -6.16 -11.17
C LEU A 463 0.07 -6.06 -10.67
N HIS A 464 1.02 -6.27 -11.57
CA HIS A 464 2.44 -6.12 -11.29
C HIS A 464 2.78 -4.68 -10.91
N ALA A 465 2.23 -3.71 -11.63
CA ALA A 465 2.46 -2.29 -11.39
C ALA A 465 1.86 -1.83 -10.05
N VAL A 466 0.61 -2.24 -9.77
CA VAL A 466 -0.07 -1.98 -8.48
C VAL A 466 0.69 -2.61 -7.31
N GLY A 467 1.28 -3.80 -7.53
CA GLY A 467 2.06 -4.50 -6.52
C GLY A 467 3.34 -3.76 -6.09
N PHE A 468 4.02 -3.10 -7.02
CA PHE A 468 5.24 -2.33 -6.71
C PHE A 468 4.94 -0.93 -6.14
N PHE A 469 3.82 -0.32 -6.51
CA PHE A 469 3.56 1.09 -6.21
C PHE A 469 2.12 1.34 -5.70
N PRO A 470 1.78 0.82 -4.51
CA PRO A 470 0.43 0.94 -3.95
C PRO A 470 0.01 2.37 -3.61
N LYS A 471 0.96 3.32 -3.53
CA LYS A 471 0.68 4.74 -3.21
C LYS A 471 0.36 5.61 -4.43
N SER A 472 0.66 5.13 -5.64
CA SER A 472 0.54 5.90 -6.89
C SER A 472 -0.19 5.10 -7.96
N ILE A 473 -1.24 4.38 -7.55
CA ILE A 473 -2.01 3.47 -8.41
C ILE A 473 -2.55 4.23 -9.63
N ALA A 474 -3.19 5.39 -9.44
CA ALA A 474 -3.77 6.18 -10.52
C ALA A 474 -2.73 6.59 -11.57
N THR A 475 -1.64 7.21 -11.14
CA THR A 475 -0.58 7.67 -12.05
C THR A 475 0.07 6.54 -12.85
N ILE A 476 0.31 5.38 -12.21
CA ILE A 476 0.98 4.25 -12.86
C ILE A 476 0.07 3.53 -13.83
N VAL A 477 -1.19 3.33 -13.43
CA VAL A 477 -2.22 2.77 -14.33
C VAL A 477 -2.40 3.68 -15.54
N SER A 478 -2.40 5.01 -15.37
CA SER A 478 -2.41 5.96 -16.48
C SER A 478 -1.15 5.85 -17.36
N LEU A 479 0.04 5.80 -16.78
CA LEU A 479 1.29 5.69 -17.53
C LEU A 479 1.33 4.40 -18.38
N MET A 480 0.85 3.29 -17.82
CA MET A 480 0.67 2.04 -18.57
C MET A 480 -0.43 2.14 -19.64
N GLY A 481 -1.50 2.87 -19.34
CA GLY A 481 -2.62 3.08 -20.25
C GLY A 481 -2.22 3.78 -21.55
N ILE A 482 -1.27 4.72 -21.49
CA ILE A 482 -0.74 5.46 -22.65
C ILE A 482 0.07 4.56 -23.58
N ALA A 483 0.76 3.55 -23.03
CA ALA A 483 1.65 2.69 -23.81
C ALA A 483 0.90 1.90 -24.89
N LEU A 484 -0.31 1.40 -24.59
CA LEU A 484 -1.14 0.64 -25.54
C LEU A 484 -1.45 1.41 -26.83
N PRO A 485 -2.12 2.58 -26.80
CA PRO A 485 -2.44 3.33 -28.00
C PRO A 485 -1.19 3.88 -28.69
N PHE A 486 -0.13 4.22 -27.94
CA PHE A 486 1.14 4.64 -28.54
C PHE A 486 1.76 3.52 -29.37
N GLY A 487 1.77 2.31 -28.80
CA GLY A 487 2.25 1.08 -29.43
C GLY A 487 1.69 0.92 -30.83
N GLY A 488 0.38 0.78 -30.96
CA GLY A 488 -0.12 0.48 -32.29
C GLY A 488 -0.34 1.67 -33.19
N ALA A 489 -0.40 2.92 -32.70
CA ALA A 489 -0.21 4.06 -33.58
C ALA A 489 1.07 3.89 -34.41
N LEU A 490 2.19 3.52 -33.77
CA LEU A 490 3.44 3.21 -34.47
C LEU A 490 3.36 1.92 -35.32
N SER A 491 2.75 0.85 -34.78
CA SER A 491 2.59 -0.43 -35.51
C SER A 491 1.85 -0.23 -36.83
N LEU A 492 0.78 0.56 -36.84
CA LEU A 492 0.08 0.89 -38.08
C LEU A 492 1.02 1.51 -39.08
N THR A 493 1.67 2.60 -38.67
CA THR A 493 2.45 3.42 -39.58
C THR A 493 3.47 2.54 -40.29
N ILE A 494 4.11 1.65 -39.53
CA ILE A 494 5.05 0.65 -40.05
C ILE A 494 4.34 -0.32 -41.01
N MET A 495 3.26 -0.96 -40.57
CA MET A 495 2.54 -1.98 -41.36
C MET A 495 1.94 -1.42 -42.65
N THR A 496 1.28 -0.26 -42.60
CA THR A 496 0.71 0.44 -43.76
C THR A 496 1.77 0.92 -44.72
N THR A 497 2.90 1.44 -44.22
CA THR A 497 4.00 1.84 -45.09
C THR A 497 4.56 0.64 -45.86
N VAL A 498 4.79 -0.49 -45.16
CA VAL A 498 5.26 -1.72 -45.80
C VAL A 498 4.23 -2.23 -46.81
N TYR A 499 2.95 -2.22 -46.44
CA TYR A 499 1.86 -2.63 -47.32
C TYR A 499 1.77 -1.78 -48.58
N ASN A 500 1.71 -0.45 -48.45
CA ASN A 500 1.59 0.48 -49.57
C ASN A 500 2.77 0.38 -50.54
N ASN A 501 3.97 0.10 -50.04
CA ASN A 501 5.15 -0.07 -50.87
C ASN A 501 5.18 -1.41 -51.64
N LEU A 502 4.50 -2.44 -51.13
CA LEU A 502 4.56 -3.81 -51.67
C LEU A 502 3.29 -4.25 -52.39
N ILE A 503 2.15 -3.57 -52.16
CA ILE A 503 0.85 -3.97 -52.70
C ILE A 503 0.83 -4.02 -54.23
N ALA A 504 1.58 -3.13 -54.88
CA ALA A 504 1.67 -3.05 -56.34
C ALA A 504 2.44 -4.24 -56.95
N GLU A 505 3.34 -4.87 -56.19
CA GLU A 505 4.11 -6.03 -56.62
C GLU A 505 3.35 -7.34 -56.34
N ASP A 506 2.97 -7.54 -55.08
CA ASP A 506 2.22 -8.72 -54.64
C ASP A 506 1.38 -8.37 -53.39
N ALA A 507 0.07 -8.26 -53.59
CA ALA A 507 -0.88 -7.91 -52.55
C ALA A 507 -0.85 -8.88 -51.36
N ARG A 508 -0.62 -10.18 -51.57
CA ARG A 508 -0.54 -11.16 -50.46
C ARG A 508 0.76 -10.97 -49.68
N MET A 509 1.88 -10.84 -50.39
CA MET A 509 3.18 -10.66 -49.74
C MET A 509 3.27 -9.32 -49.00
N ALA A 510 2.57 -8.29 -49.45
CA ALA A 510 2.43 -7.03 -48.74
C ALA A 510 1.87 -7.22 -47.32
N PHE A 511 0.82 -8.06 -47.15
CA PHE A 511 0.30 -8.42 -45.84
C PHE A 511 1.31 -9.19 -44.99
N VAL A 512 1.97 -10.19 -45.57
CA VAL A 512 2.97 -11.01 -44.86
C VAL A 512 4.10 -10.13 -44.32
N TRP A 513 4.68 -9.27 -45.17
CA TRP A 513 5.78 -8.40 -44.79
C TRP A 513 5.35 -7.33 -43.77
N ALA A 514 4.11 -6.85 -43.82
CA ALA A 514 3.58 -5.96 -42.79
C ALA A 514 3.65 -6.62 -41.40
N PHE A 515 3.21 -7.88 -41.26
CA PHE A 515 3.35 -8.60 -39.98
C PHE A 515 4.80 -8.91 -39.61
N VAL A 516 5.67 -9.20 -40.58
CA VAL A 516 7.09 -9.44 -40.31
C VAL A 516 7.79 -8.17 -39.80
N ALA A 517 7.39 -6.99 -40.26
CA ALA A 517 8.00 -5.71 -39.86
C ALA A 517 7.82 -5.39 -38.36
N ILE A 518 6.79 -5.94 -37.70
CA ILE A 518 6.56 -5.74 -36.26
C ILE A 518 7.24 -6.79 -35.37
N CYS A 519 7.67 -7.93 -35.93
CA CYS A 519 8.32 -9.02 -35.19
C CYS A 519 9.57 -8.59 -34.39
N PRO A 520 10.46 -7.70 -34.86
CA PRO A 520 11.61 -7.25 -34.08
C PRO A 520 11.21 -6.56 -32.77
N PHE A 521 10.17 -5.71 -32.80
CA PHE A 521 9.64 -5.05 -31.61
C PHE A 521 9.06 -6.04 -30.61
N MET A 522 8.41 -7.09 -31.12
CA MET A 522 7.91 -8.20 -30.32
C MET A 522 9.05 -9.04 -29.71
N GLY A 523 10.16 -9.23 -30.42
CA GLY A 523 11.36 -9.88 -29.88
C GLY A 523 11.95 -9.12 -28.69
N ILE A 524 12.03 -7.78 -28.78
CA ILE A 524 12.43 -6.92 -27.66
C ILE A 524 11.46 -7.08 -26.47
N CYS A 525 10.16 -7.26 -26.73
CA CYS A 525 9.16 -7.46 -25.67
C CYS A 525 9.46 -8.71 -24.83
N ILE A 526 9.92 -9.80 -25.46
CA ILE A 526 10.35 -11.01 -24.75
C ILE A 526 11.55 -10.71 -23.83
N VAL A 527 12.53 -9.96 -24.32
CA VAL A 527 13.72 -9.58 -23.54
C VAL A 527 13.33 -8.68 -22.35
N CYS A 528 12.46 -7.70 -22.59
CA CYS A 528 11.92 -6.84 -21.53
C CYS A 528 11.15 -7.66 -20.49
N ALA A 529 10.33 -8.62 -20.94
CA ALA A 529 9.58 -9.51 -20.08
C ALA A 529 10.49 -10.42 -19.24
N ALA A 530 11.60 -10.91 -19.81
CA ALA A 530 12.60 -11.69 -19.08
C ALA A 530 13.36 -10.87 -18.03
N CYS A 531 13.50 -9.56 -18.25
CA CYS A 531 14.23 -8.64 -17.38
C CYS A 531 13.42 -8.08 -16.21
N LEU A 532 12.14 -8.45 -16.09
CA LEU A 532 11.24 -8.00 -15.03
C LEU A 532 11.56 -8.65 -13.68
N GLY A 533 11.40 -7.87 -12.60
CA GLY A 533 11.36 -8.40 -11.24
C GLY A 533 10.17 -9.34 -11.03
N ASN A 534 10.10 -10.02 -9.88
CA ASN A 534 8.99 -10.92 -9.58
C ASN A 534 8.08 -10.35 -8.47
N VAL A 535 6.76 -10.37 -8.67
CA VAL A 535 5.77 -10.03 -7.64
C VAL A 535 5.00 -11.29 -7.26
N GLY A 536 5.23 -11.79 -6.05
CA GLY A 536 4.52 -12.94 -5.49
C GLY A 536 3.19 -12.54 -4.84
N ILE A 537 2.13 -13.28 -5.14
CA ILE A 537 0.78 -13.09 -4.59
C ILE A 537 0.58 -14.12 -3.47
N VAL A 538 0.84 -13.71 -2.23
CA VAL A 538 0.72 -14.58 -1.06
C VAL A 538 -0.75 -14.65 -0.62
N LYS A 539 -1.25 -15.85 -0.27
CA LYS A 539 -2.57 -15.99 0.36
C LYS A 539 -2.54 -15.30 1.74
N PRO A 540 -3.46 -14.36 2.05
CA PRO A 540 -3.64 -13.93 3.43
C PRO A 540 -4.03 -15.17 4.27
N LYS A 541 -3.41 -15.34 5.43
CA LYS A 541 -3.77 -16.45 6.33
C LYS A 541 -5.19 -16.18 6.86
N PRO A 542 -6.05 -17.20 7.05
CA PRO A 542 -7.36 -17.00 7.64
C PRO A 542 -7.21 -16.31 9.01
N GLY A 543 -7.73 -15.09 9.12
CA GLY A 543 -7.59 -14.19 10.27
C GLY A 543 -6.87 -12.85 9.99
N GLU A 544 -6.32 -12.63 8.79
CA GLU A 544 -5.68 -11.35 8.40
C GLU A 544 -6.59 -10.43 7.55
N GLU A 545 -7.85 -10.83 7.28
CA GLU A 545 -8.81 -10.04 6.49
C GLU A 545 -9.12 -8.67 7.10
N GLY A 546 -8.89 -8.47 8.40
CA GLY A 546 -8.99 -7.17 9.08
C GLY A 546 -7.72 -6.29 9.00
N GLN A 547 -6.54 -6.84 8.75
CA GLN A 547 -5.26 -6.11 8.76
C GLN A 547 -4.73 -5.73 7.38
N SER A 548 -5.20 -6.41 6.32
CA SER A 548 -4.80 -6.11 4.93
C SER A 548 -5.34 -4.76 4.40
N ARG A 549 -6.33 -4.16 5.08
CA ARG A 549 -6.89 -2.86 4.68
C ARG A 549 -6.10 -1.62 5.13
N ARG A 550 -5.01 -1.76 5.91
CA ARG A 550 -4.30 -0.61 6.50
C ARG A 550 -2.77 -0.61 6.38
N SER A 551 -2.15 -1.54 5.66
CA SER A 551 -0.68 -1.64 5.57
C SER A 551 -0.11 -1.30 4.17
N SER A 552 -0.49 -0.15 3.61
CA SER A 552 0.13 0.41 2.39
C SER A 552 1.00 1.64 2.70
N SER A 553 1.85 1.57 3.72
CA SER A 553 2.68 2.73 4.11
C SER A 553 4.06 2.41 4.67
N SER A 554 4.88 1.60 3.99
CA SER A 554 6.32 1.90 3.86
C SER A 554 7.02 0.90 2.94
N GLN A 555 7.61 1.37 1.84
CA GLN A 555 8.97 0.98 1.44
C GLN A 555 9.45 1.81 0.25
N ALA A 556 10.75 2.11 0.29
CA ALA A 556 11.51 2.92 -0.66
C ALA A 556 12.26 2.06 -1.69
N ASN A 557 12.59 2.69 -2.81
CA ASN A 557 13.21 2.24 -4.06
C ASN A 557 14.41 1.25 -3.97
N PRO A 558 14.61 0.39 -5.00
CA PRO A 558 15.87 -0.31 -5.25
C PRO A 558 16.50 -0.02 -6.64
N GLY A 559 17.83 -0.02 -6.67
CA GLY A 559 18.74 -0.23 -7.82
C GLY A 559 20.18 -0.17 -7.28
N ILE A 560 21.19 -0.98 -7.65
CA ILE A 560 21.48 -1.89 -8.76
C ILE A 560 22.37 -3.03 -8.19
N GLY A 561 22.47 -4.13 -8.93
CA GLY A 561 22.96 -5.45 -8.50
C GLY A 561 24.40 -5.56 -8.01
N GLY A 562 24.56 -6.47 -7.05
CA GLY A 562 25.80 -7.09 -6.60
C GLY A 562 25.40 -8.23 -5.66
N ARG A 563 25.98 -9.42 -5.84
CA ARG A 563 25.79 -10.68 -5.05
C ARG A 563 25.16 -10.44 -3.67
N GLU A 564 24.06 -11.13 -3.37
CA GLU A 564 23.30 -11.06 -2.10
C GLU A 564 24.23 -10.88 -0.89
N LYS A 565 24.35 -9.63 -0.44
CA LYS A 565 24.74 -9.31 0.93
C LYS A 565 23.45 -9.33 1.76
N PRO A 566 23.50 -9.81 3.02
CA PRO A 566 22.34 -9.82 3.90
C PRO A 566 21.73 -8.42 3.97
N SER A 567 20.39 -8.36 3.91
CA SER A 567 19.56 -7.15 4.03
C SER A 567 20.18 -6.12 5.00
N PRO A 568 20.28 -4.83 4.64
CA PRO A 568 20.76 -3.81 5.57
C PRO A 568 19.84 -3.80 6.79
N MET A 569 20.43 -4.05 7.95
CA MET A 569 19.77 -4.08 9.24
C MET A 569 18.95 -2.79 9.43
N ALA A 570 17.66 -2.90 9.75
CA ALA A 570 16.83 -1.73 10.03
C ALA A 570 17.45 -0.93 11.19
N VAL A 571 17.62 0.38 11.03
CA VAL A 571 18.22 1.24 12.06
C VAL A 571 17.29 1.36 13.27
N ALA A 572 17.82 1.15 14.48
CA ALA A 572 17.07 1.35 15.71
C ALA A 572 16.78 2.84 15.97
N ARG A 573 15.50 3.19 16.13
CA ARG A 573 15.05 4.56 16.43
C ARG A 573 15.24 4.86 17.93
N PRO A 574 15.73 6.05 18.30
CA PRO A 574 15.91 6.42 19.69
C PRO A 574 14.56 6.70 20.37
N SER A 575 14.38 6.12 21.55
CA SER A 575 13.18 6.27 22.39
C SER A 575 13.54 6.26 23.87
N SER A 576 12.63 6.74 24.70
CA SER A 576 12.78 6.81 26.17
C SER A 576 11.50 6.37 26.86
N SER A 577 11.61 5.71 28.01
CA SER A 577 10.46 5.33 28.83
C SER A 577 10.77 5.42 30.32
N ILE A 578 9.74 5.69 31.13
CA ILE A 578 9.85 5.88 32.58
C ILE A 578 9.04 4.81 33.32
N ILE A 579 9.68 4.14 34.28
CA ILE A 579 9.00 3.37 35.31
C ILE A 579 8.70 4.36 36.45
N LEU A 580 7.45 4.81 36.50
CA LEU A 580 6.98 5.77 37.49
C LEU A 580 6.46 5.07 38.73
N LEU A 581 7.06 5.36 39.90
CA LEU A 581 6.61 4.87 41.20
C LEU A 581 5.81 5.94 41.94
N SER A 582 4.62 5.57 42.40
CA SER A 582 3.77 6.41 43.27
C SER A 582 4.38 6.61 44.66
N PRO A 583 3.88 7.56 45.47
CA PRO A 583 4.24 7.70 46.89
C PRO A 583 4.15 6.39 47.69
N THR A 584 3.27 5.48 47.27
CA THR A 584 3.02 4.14 47.87
C THR A 584 3.74 2.99 47.13
N ASN A 585 4.71 3.29 46.27
CA ASN A 585 5.50 2.34 45.47
C ASN A 585 4.70 1.50 44.44
N GLN A 586 3.52 1.97 44.03
CA GLN A 586 2.80 1.37 42.90
C GLN A 586 3.40 1.83 41.58
N VAL A 587 3.33 0.96 40.56
CA VAL A 587 3.87 1.23 39.22
C VAL A 587 2.75 1.64 38.27
N LEU A 588 2.97 2.74 37.56
CA LEU A 588 2.07 3.21 36.51
C LEU A 588 2.24 2.37 35.22
N LEU A 589 1.14 1.86 34.68
CA LEU A 589 1.07 1.38 33.30
C LEU A 589 -0.06 2.08 32.55
N LEU A 590 0.17 2.25 31.25
CA LEU A 590 -0.76 2.82 30.30
C LEU A 590 -1.33 1.71 29.42
N HIS A 591 -2.65 1.69 29.25
CA HIS A 591 -3.30 0.78 28.30
C HIS A 591 -3.46 1.45 26.94
N ARG A 592 -2.73 0.97 25.92
CA ARG A 592 -2.84 1.51 24.55
C ARG A 592 -3.98 0.88 23.77
N VAL A 593 -4.82 1.70 23.12
CA VAL A 593 -5.92 1.23 22.24
C VAL A 593 -5.40 0.45 21.02
N GLN A 594 -6.29 -0.33 20.38
CA GLN A 594 -5.97 -1.17 19.21
C GLN A 594 -5.41 -0.38 18.00
N THR A 595 -5.58 0.93 17.96
CA THR A 595 -5.11 1.82 16.88
C THR A 595 -3.66 2.30 17.04
N SER A 596 -3.01 2.05 18.18
CA SER A 596 -1.64 2.51 18.43
C SER A 596 -0.64 1.91 17.43
N THR A 597 0.22 2.77 16.88
CA THR A 597 1.25 2.40 15.91
C THR A 597 2.38 1.54 16.52
N SER A 598 2.45 1.47 17.85
CA SER A 598 3.41 0.68 18.64
C SER A 598 2.70 -0.09 19.76
N PHE A 599 2.79 -1.42 19.74
CA PHE A 599 2.25 -2.34 20.77
C PHE A 599 0.74 -2.19 21.05
N PRO A 600 -0.15 -2.52 20.09
CA PRO A 600 -1.61 -2.38 20.24
C PRO A 600 -2.18 -3.29 21.34
N SER A 601 -3.11 -2.77 22.16
CA SER A 601 -3.76 -3.47 23.28
C SER A 601 -2.81 -4.00 24.37
N ALA A 602 -1.62 -3.40 24.49
CA ALA A 602 -0.66 -3.75 25.53
C ALA A 602 -0.64 -2.71 26.65
N HIS A 603 -0.27 -3.18 27.84
CA HIS A 603 0.06 -2.33 28.96
C HIS A 603 1.56 -2.00 28.88
N VAL A 604 1.88 -0.70 28.85
CA VAL A 604 3.26 -0.22 28.65
C VAL A 604 3.60 0.88 29.65
N PHE A 605 4.89 1.05 29.92
CA PHE A 605 5.38 2.22 30.63
C PHE A 605 5.18 3.49 29.78
N PRO A 606 4.89 4.65 30.40
CA PRO A 606 4.90 5.94 29.70
C PRO A 606 6.20 6.17 28.94
N GLY A 607 6.09 6.71 27.72
CA GLY A 607 7.25 6.99 26.89
C GLY A 607 7.04 6.85 25.38
N GLY A 608 7.97 7.44 24.63
CA GLY A 608 7.94 7.46 23.19
C GLY A 608 9.26 7.87 22.55
N ASN A 609 9.17 8.49 21.36
CA ASN A 609 10.32 8.75 20.51
C ASN A 609 10.95 10.10 20.85
N ILE A 610 12.22 10.28 20.51
CA ILE A 610 12.85 11.61 20.57
C ILE A 610 12.39 12.45 19.36
N SER A 611 11.93 13.67 19.62
CA SER A 611 11.52 14.67 18.64
C SER A 611 12.64 15.70 18.40
N PRO A 612 13.09 15.89 17.13
CA PRO A 612 14.05 16.94 16.81
C PRO A 612 13.60 18.36 17.20
N PHE A 613 12.29 18.60 17.30
CA PHE A 613 11.71 19.91 17.64
C PHE A 613 11.84 20.22 19.15
N HIS A 614 11.42 19.28 20.00
CA HIS A 614 11.43 19.46 21.46
C HIS A 614 12.82 19.32 22.08
N GLU A 615 13.66 18.46 21.52
CA GLU A 615 15.03 18.22 21.99
C GLU A 615 16.10 18.93 21.14
N SER A 616 15.73 19.99 20.41
CA SER A 616 16.59 20.75 19.49
C SER A 616 17.91 21.29 20.09
N GLY A 617 17.94 21.53 21.41
CA GLY A 617 19.16 21.94 22.15
C GLY A 617 20.11 20.81 22.54
N CYS A 618 19.77 19.54 22.28
CA CYS A 618 20.53 18.36 22.71
C CYS A 618 20.71 17.36 21.56
N PRO A 619 21.68 17.58 20.64
CA PRO A 619 21.82 16.76 19.44
C PRO A 619 22.22 15.30 19.74
N LEU A 620 21.53 14.36 19.11
CA LEU A 620 21.82 12.93 19.23
C LEU A 620 22.97 12.49 18.31
N PRO A 621 23.83 11.54 18.73
CA PRO A 621 24.83 10.95 17.87
C PRO A 621 24.24 10.27 16.62
N PRO A 622 24.99 10.20 15.50
CA PRO A 622 24.54 9.57 14.26
C PRO A 622 24.13 8.10 14.45
N PRO A 623 23.23 7.56 13.60
CA PRO A 623 22.71 6.20 13.71
C PRO A 623 23.70 5.05 13.87
N GLY A 624 24.92 5.19 13.37
CA GLY A 624 25.97 4.17 13.46
C GLY A 624 26.92 4.34 14.65
N SER A 625 26.78 5.39 15.47
CA SER A 625 27.66 5.62 16.62
C SER A 625 27.25 4.78 17.83
N PRO A 626 28.17 4.05 18.49
CA PRO A 626 27.91 3.40 19.77
C PRO A 626 27.42 4.36 20.86
N ASP A 627 27.83 5.64 20.80
CA ASP A 627 27.43 6.68 21.73
C ASP A 627 25.94 7.01 21.65
N ARG A 628 25.28 6.65 20.55
CA ARG A 628 23.81 6.76 20.43
C ARG A 628 23.06 5.91 21.45
N HIS A 629 23.72 4.89 22.00
CA HIS A 629 23.15 3.99 23.00
C HIS A 629 23.54 4.38 24.43
N ARG A 630 24.05 5.60 24.65
CA ARG A 630 24.35 6.15 25.98
C ARG A 630 23.21 7.04 26.47
N ASP A 631 23.11 7.16 27.79
CA ASP A 631 22.25 8.15 28.42
C ASP A 631 22.67 9.55 27.97
N SER A 632 21.70 10.44 27.74
CA SER A 632 21.96 11.82 27.33
C SER A 632 20.81 12.73 27.79
N PRO A 633 21.04 14.05 27.89
CA PRO A 633 19.98 15.00 28.21
C PRO A 633 18.75 14.90 27.29
N ALA A 634 18.95 14.57 26.00
CA ALA A 634 17.85 14.35 25.06
C ALA A 634 16.95 13.18 25.45
N TYR A 635 17.53 12.06 25.92
CA TYR A 635 16.74 10.91 26.37
C TYR A 635 15.96 11.22 27.66
N ARG A 636 16.56 11.99 28.58
CA ARG A 636 15.91 12.40 29.84
C ARG A 636 14.75 13.37 29.58
N LEU A 637 14.95 14.33 28.69
CA LEU A 637 13.92 15.31 28.34
C LEU A 637 12.73 14.66 27.64
N ALA A 638 13.01 13.80 26.66
CA ALA A 638 11.98 13.04 25.97
C ALA A 638 11.19 12.13 26.92
N ALA A 639 11.84 11.56 27.93
CA ALA A 639 11.16 10.73 28.93
C ALA A 639 10.09 11.53 29.72
N ILE A 640 10.42 12.75 30.14
CA ILE A 640 9.51 13.63 30.89
C ILE A 640 8.40 14.17 29.98
N ARG A 641 8.74 14.63 28.78
CA ARG A 641 7.76 15.13 27.78
C ARG A 641 6.70 14.07 27.47
N GLU A 642 7.14 12.86 27.14
CA GLU A 642 6.22 11.77 26.77
C GLU A 642 5.36 11.35 27.97
N THR A 643 5.88 11.43 29.20
CA THR A 643 5.08 11.18 30.41
C THR A 643 4.01 12.26 30.63
N PHE A 644 4.25 13.52 30.23
CA PHE A 644 3.24 14.59 30.24
C PHE A 644 2.17 14.40 29.16
N GLU A 645 2.58 13.98 27.97
CA GLU A 645 1.66 13.67 26.86
C GLU A 645 0.75 12.48 27.23
N ASP A 646 1.32 11.47 27.88
CA ASP A 646 0.65 10.22 28.23
C ASP A 646 -0.08 10.24 29.60
N ASN A 647 0.22 11.21 30.50
CA ASN A 647 -0.37 11.27 31.85
C ASN A 647 -0.59 12.71 32.36
N PRO A 648 -1.74 13.03 32.98
CA PRO A 648 -2.04 14.30 33.66
C PRO A 648 -1.28 14.55 35.00
N LEU A 649 0.04 14.33 35.09
CA LEU A 649 0.80 14.53 36.34
C LEU A 649 1.14 16.00 36.69
N LEU A 650 0.71 16.99 35.90
CA LEU A 650 0.91 18.41 36.18
C LEU A 650 -0.34 19.03 36.82
N THR A 651 -0.21 19.70 37.95
CA THR A 651 -1.29 20.45 38.62
C THR A 651 -1.56 21.80 37.91
N VAL A 652 -2.19 21.73 36.73
CA VAL A 652 -2.59 22.88 35.88
C VAL A 652 -4.08 22.75 35.57
N PRO A 653 -4.88 23.83 35.45
CA PRO A 653 -6.28 23.72 35.02
C PRO A 653 -6.44 22.82 33.79
N GLU A 654 -7.43 21.93 33.80
CA GLU A 654 -7.59 20.85 32.79
C GLU A 654 -7.63 21.39 31.36
N ALA A 655 -8.31 22.52 31.15
CA ALA A 655 -8.41 23.19 29.85
C ALA A 655 -7.04 23.67 29.32
N ASP A 656 -6.23 24.31 30.16
CA ASP A 656 -4.92 24.82 29.78
C ASP A 656 -3.92 23.67 29.55
N ARG A 657 -4.08 22.58 30.31
CA ARG A 657 -3.26 21.36 30.19
C ARG A 657 -3.54 20.62 28.89
N GLU A 658 -4.80 20.49 28.51
CA GLU A 658 -5.22 19.82 27.27
C GLU A 658 -4.84 20.65 26.02
N GLU A 659 -4.97 21.98 26.10
CA GLU A 659 -4.53 22.88 25.04
C GLU A 659 -3.00 22.83 24.86
N ALA A 660 -2.24 22.91 25.94
CA ALA A 660 -0.78 22.77 25.89
C ALA A 660 -0.36 21.39 25.37
N ARG A 661 -1.04 20.31 25.77
CA ARG A 661 -0.78 18.96 25.25
C ARG A 661 -0.97 18.88 23.74
N ARG A 662 -2.04 19.48 23.20
CA ARG A 662 -2.28 19.54 21.74
C ARG A 662 -1.21 20.35 21.01
N GLN A 663 -0.80 21.50 21.56
CA GLN A 663 0.20 22.36 20.95
C GLN A 663 1.62 21.78 21.02
N VAL A 664 1.96 21.10 22.13
CA VAL A 664 3.23 20.38 22.28
C VAL A 664 3.28 19.22 21.29
N HIS A 665 2.26 18.37 21.25
CA HIS A 665 2.20 17.25 20.30
C HIS A 665 2.18 17.68 18.83
N GLY A 666 1.62 18.84 18.54
CA GLY A 666 1.58 19.42 17.19
C GLY A 666 2.87 20.11 16.74
N ASP A 667 3.96 20.03 17.52
CA ASP A 667 5.21 20.78 17.28
C ASP A 667 4.98 22.30 17.12
N VAL A 668 3.96 22.86 17.78
CA VAL A 668 3.64 24.31 17.75
C VAL A 668 4.29 25.02 18.94
N LEU A 669 4.29 24.37 20.10
CA LEU A 669 4.81 24.90 21.35
C LEU A 669 5.94 23.99 21.87
N ASN A 670 7.12 24.57 22.13
CA ASN A 670 8.20 23.79 22.72
C ASN A 670 7.87 23.50 24.20
N PHE A 671 7.87 22.22 24.58
CA PHE A 671 7.56 21.78 25.94
C PHE A 671 8.42 22.46 27.02
N GLN A 672 9.71 22.67 26.78
CA GLN A 672 10.61 23.30 27.75
C GLN A 672 10.28 24.78 27.94
N ASP A 673 9.97 25.46 26.85
CA ASP A 673 9.64 26.89 26.85
C ASP A 673 8.29 27.14 27.51
N TRP A 674 7.31 26.27 27.28
CA TRP A 674 6.01 26.32 27.95
C TRP A 674 6.15 26.17 29.47
N VAL A 675 6.89 25.15 29.93
CA VAL A 675 7.08 24.91 31.37
C VAL A 675 7.80 26.08 32.03
N ARG A 676 8.80 26.68 31.38
CA ARG A 676 9.55 27.82 31.93
C ARG A 676 8.75 29.13 31.89
N ARG A 677 8.11 29.44 30.75
CA ARG A 677 7.48 30.74 30.50
C ARG A 677 6.08 30.84 31.10
N ASP A 678 5.30 29.78 30.94
CA ASP A 678 3.85 29.82 31.19
C ASP A 678 3.51 29.17 32.54
N LEU A 679 4.33 28.23 33.04
CA LEU A 679 4.17 27.61 34.36
C LEU A 679 5.19 28.08 35.42
N GLY A 680 6.25 28.79 35.00
CA GLY A 680 7.33 29.22 35.90
C GLY A 680 8.10 28.06 36.56
N GLY A 681 7.99 26.84 36.03
CA GLY A 681 8.54 25.62 36.60
C GLY A 681 9.87 25.19 35.98
N THR A 682 10.56 24.28 36.66
CA THR A 682 11.79 23.62 36.15
C THR A 682 11.56 22.13 35.94
N LEU A 683 12.02 21.58 34.82
CA LEU A 683 11.93 20.15 34.54
C LEU A 683 12.92 19.36 35.41
N CYS A 684 12.45 18.36 36.15
CA CYS A 684 13.26 17.49 37.02
C CYS A 684 14.05 16.42 36.23
N VAL A 685 14.82 16.82 35.21
CA VAL A 685 15.62 15.90 34.39
C VAL A 685 16.73 15.20 35.18
N ASP A 686 17.20 15.83 36.25
CA ASP A 686 18.28 15.31 37.10
C ASP A 686 17.80 14.26 38.10
N GLU A 687 16.48 14.20 38.38
CA GLU A 687 15.87 13.22 39.28
C GLU A 687 15.62 11.85 38.61
N LEU A 688 15.76 11.77 37.28
CA LEU A 688 15.65 10.52 36.55
C LEU A 688 16.87 9.62 36.80
N VAL A 689 16.63 8.46 37.41
CA VAL A 689 17.67 7.45 37.66
C VAL A 689 17.79 6.53 36.43
N PRO A 690 18.92 6.50 35.70
CA PRO A 690 19.09 5.63 34.55
C PRO A 690 19.07 4.16 34.98
N PHE A 691 18.18 3.35 34.40
CA PHE A 691 18.01 1.96 34.84
C PHE A 691 18.63 0.94 33.90
N THR A 692 18.25 0.90 32.63
CA THR A 692 18.79 -0.06 31.64
C THR A 692 18.36 0.33 30.23
N ARG A 693 18.96 -0.25 29.20
CA ARG A 693 18.55 -0.06 27.80
C ARG A 693 18.01 -1.32 27.16
N TRP A 694 16.94 -1.18 26.38
CA TRP A 694 16.36 -2.26 25.59
C TRP A 694 16.47 -1.97 24.10
N VAL A 695 17.09 -2.89 23.35
CA VAL A 695 17.27 -2.78 21.89
C VAL A 695 16.47 -3.86 21.19
N THR A 696 15.53 -3.44 20.34
CA THR A 696 14.71 -4.38 19.58
C THR A 696 15.60 -5.27 18.68
N PRO A 697 15.38 -6.60 18.67
CA PRO A 697 16.19 -7.53 17.88
C PRO A 697 16.21 -7.21 16.37
N PRO A 698 17.27 -7.60 15.64
CA PRO A 698 17.45 -7.25 14.22
C PRO A 698 16.46 -7.93 13.26
N ASN A 699 15.76 -8.97 13.71
CA ASN A 699 14.75 -9.67 12.92
C ASN A 699 13.39 -8.94 12.89
N MET A 700 13.24 -7.82 13.61
CA MET A 700 12.02 -7.02 13.64
C MET A 700 12.14 -5.81 12.69
N PRO A 701 11.10 -5.49 11.90
CA PRO A 701 11.14 -4.39 10.93
C PRO A 701 11.08 -3.00 11.59
N LYS A 702 10.37 -2.87 12.72
CA LYS A 702 10.37 -1.67 13.57
C LYS A 702 11.31 -1.92 14.73
N ARG A 703 12.40 -1.14 14.82
CA ARG A 703 13.42 -1.29 15.85
C ARG A 703 13.56 -0.01 16.66
N PHE A 704 13.65 -0.17 17.97
CA PHE A 704 13.82 0.90 18.93
C PHE A 704 15.04 0.63 19.82
N THR A 705 15.72 1.70 20.22
CA THR A 705 16.75 1.70 21.26
C THR A 705 16.24 2.56 22.41
N THR A 706 15.52 1.90 23.32
CA THR A 706 14.78 2.55 24.40
C THR A 706 15.64 2.65 25.65
N GLN A 707 15.91 3.87 26.11
CA GLN A 707 16.49 4.11 27.43
C GLN A 707 15.38 4.07 28.49
N MET A 708 15.55 3.23 29.52
CA MET A 708 14.61 3.12 30.65
C MET A 708 15.14 3.92 31.84
N TYR A 709 14.26 4.68 32.48
CA TYR A 709 14.54 5.42 33.72
C TYR A 709 13.60 4.99 34.84
N LEU A 710 14.05 5.14 36.08
CA LEU A 710 13.18 5.15 37.26
C LEU A 710 12.90 6.60 37.65
N PHE A 711 11.64 6.90 37.94
CA PHE A 711 11.24 8.15 38.59
C PHE A 711 10.43 7.82 39.84
N LEU A 712 10.84 8.37 40.98
CA LEU A 712 10.30 8.06 42.31
C LEU A 712 9.59 9.31 42.84
N MET A 713 8.27 9.37 42.79
CA MET A 713 7.53 10.53 43.30
C MET A 713 7.76 10.70 44.81
N PRO A 714 7.86 11.93 45.36
CA PRO A 714 8.11 12.13 46.79
C PRO A 714 7.12 11.35 47.69
N PRO A 715 7.58 10.71 48.77
CA PRO A 715 6.68 9.97 49.66
C PRO A 715 5.85 10.97 50.49
N LEU A 716 4.56 10.67 50.73
CA LEU A 716 3.68 11.46 51.59
C LEU A 716 4.30 11.59 52.99
N GLY A 717 4.70 12.81 53.39
CA GLY A 717 5.35 13.05 54.69
C GLY A 717 4.38 12.94 55.88
N PRO A 718 4.89 12.77 57.11
CA PRO A 718 4.06 12.86 58.31
C PRO A 718 3.69 14.34 58.55
N ALA A 719 2.44 14.71 58.21
CA ALA A 719 1.74 15.96 58.54
C ALA A 719 2.63 17.22 58.69
N ALA A 720 2.84 17.97 57.60
CA ALA A 720 3.30 19.35 57.69
C ALA A 720 2.14 20.28 58.14
N PRO A 721 2.39 21.33 58.93
CA PRO A 721 1.35 22.29 59.31
C PRO A 721 0.89 23.06 58.07
N ALA A 722 -0.42 23.27 57.95
CA ALA A 722 -1.02 24.07 56.87
C ALA A 722 -0.37 25.46 56.81
N GLY A 723 0.41 25.68 55.76
CA GLY A 723 0.99 26.96 55.37
C GLY A 723 1.10 26.98 53.84
N ASP A 724 0.61 28.06 53.25
CA ASP A 724 0.36 28.27 51.83
C ASP A 724 1.40 27.64 50.87
N GLY A 725 0.92 26.76 49.98
CA GLY A 725 1.64 26.40 48.75
C GLY A 725 1.88 24.91 48.46
N ALA A 726 1.51 23.98 49.34
CA ALA A 726 1.63 22.55 49.06
C ALA A 726 0.30 21.98 48.54
N VAL A 727 0.16 21.88 47.21
CA VAL A 727 -1.00 21.29 46.55
C VAL A 727 -0.99 19.77 46.74
N GLY A 728 -1.97 19.26 47.50
CA GLY A 728 -2.17 17.83 47.72
C GLY A 728 -2.53 17.11 46.42
N VAL A 729 -1.85 15.99 46.16
CA VAL A 729 -2.23 15.05 45.10
C VAL A 729 -3.14 14.01 45.77
N ASP A 730 -4.44 14.06 45.50
CA ASP A 730 -5.37 13.00 45.87
C ASP A 730 -4.98 11.74 45.08
N VAL A 731 -4.49 10.72 45.80
CA VAL A 731 -4.18 9.39 45.26
C VAL A 731 -5.27 8.43 45.76
N ASP A 732 -6.54 8.76 45.52
CA ASP A 732 -7.63 7.80 45.62
C ASP A 732 -7.99 7.30 44.22
N ALA A 733 -8.21 5.99 44.15
CA ALA A 733 -8.30 5.23 42.92
C ALA A 733 -9.53 5.61 42.08
N ASP A 734 -9.36 6.53 41.15
CA ASP A 734 -10.24 6.66 39.98
C ASP A 734 -9.44 6.47 38.69
N VAL A 735 -10.03 5.72 37.76
CA VAL A 735 -9.47 5.41 36.44
C VAL A 735 -9.57 6.66 35.59
N ASP A 736 -8.52 7.49 35.58
CA ASP A 736 -8.44 8.60 34.64
C ASP A 736 -8.27 8.06 33.22
N VAL A 737 -9.36 8.14 32.44
CA VAL A 737 -9.35 7.86 31.00
C VAL A 737 -8.79 9.08 30.28
N VAL A 738 -7.51 9.04 29.95
CA VAL A 738 -6.84 10.14 29.25
C VAL A 738 -7.10 9.99 27.75
N GLN A 739 -7.54 11.07 27.10
CA GLN A 739 -7.65 11.15 25.65
C GLN A 739 -6.34 11.70 25.09
N THR A 740 -5.51 10.85 24.51
CA THR A 740 -4.25 11.26 23.86
C THR A 740 -4.50 11.45 22.37
N PRO A 741 -4.31 12.65 21.79
CA PRO A 741 -4.38 12.84 20.34
C PRO A 741 -3.22 12.10 19.65
N THR A 742 -3.48 11.42 18.53
CA THR A 742 -2.43 10.82 17.68
C THR A 742 -1.98 11.76 16.57
N PRO A 743 -0.74 11.64 16.06
CA PRO A 743 -0.22 12.44 14.94
C PRO A 743 -1.04 12.33 13.65
N ASP A 744 -1.91 11.32 13.55
CA ASP A 744 -2.80 11.06 12.41
C ASP A 744 -4.23 11.62 12.62
N GLY A 745 -4.47 12.43 13.66
CA GLY A 745 -5.77 13.05 13.94
C GLY A 745 -6.80 12.12 14.61
N GLY A 746 -6.38 11.01 15.22
CA GLY A 746 -7.25 10.12 16.01
C GLY A 746 -7.17 10.39 17.52
N ILE A 747 -8.23 10.07 18.26
CA ILE A 747 -8.27 10.14 19.73
C ILE A 747 -7.95 8.75 20.29
N GLU A 748 -6.84 8.59 20.99
CA GLU A 748 -6.50 7.37 21.75
C GLU A 748 -7.02 7.47 23.18
N HIS A 749 -7.82 6.51 23.63
CA HIS A 749 -8.20 6.40 25.04
C HIS A 749 -7.13 5.62 25.81
N THR A 750 -6.16 6.33 26.39
CA THR A 750 -5.14 5.72 27.23
C THR A 750 -5.62 5.70 28.67
N ALA A 751 -6.00 4.52 29.18
CA ALA A 751 -6.29 4.39 30.61
C ALA A 751 -4.96 4.31 31.37
N ALA A 752 -4.74 5.24 32.29
CA ALA A 752 -3.59 5.27 33.18
C ALA A 752 -3.97 4.58 34.50
N THR A 753 -3.19 3.61 34.96
CA THR A 753 -3.51 2.89 36.21
C THR A 753 -2.26 2.61 37.02
N PHE A 754 -2.34 2.88 38.33
CA PHE A 754 -1.33 2.45 39.31
C PHE A 754 -1.73 1.10 39.91
N ALA A 755 -0.78 0.17 39.98
CA ALA A 755 -0.91 -1.05 40.77
C ALA A 755 0.46 -1.54 41.23
N ASP A 756 0.48 -2.42 42.23
CA ASP A 756 1.72 -3.05 42.68
C ASP A 756 2.36 -3.85 41.54
N ALA A 757 3.70 -3.82 41.44
CA ALA A 757 4.42 -4.53 40.38
C ALA A 757 4.09 -6.05 40.35
N GLY A 758 3.91 -6.67 41.52
CA GLY A 758 3.49 -8.06 41.63
C GLY A 758 2.02 -8.31 41.24
N GLU A 759 1.13 -7.34 41.40
CA GLU A 759 -0.25 -7.42 40.91
C GLU A 759 -0.27 -7.39 39.39
N TRP A 760 0.52 -6.50 38.76
CA TRP A 760 0.63 -6.46 37.29
C TRP A 760 1.06 -7.80 36.69
N LEU A 761 2.06 -8.46 37.31
CA LEU A 761 2.51 -9.79 36.87
C LEU A 761 1.40 -10.84 37.04
N ARG A 762 0.68 -10.84 38.18
CA ARG A 762 -0.45 -11.76 38.42
C ARG A 762 -1.60 -11.55 37.42
N ARG A 763 -1.95 -10.31 37.09
CA ARG A 763 -2.95 -9.99 36.04
C ARG A 763 -2.52 -10.52 34.68
N GLN A 764 -1.24 -10.42 34.33
CA GLN A 764 -0.72 -10.99 33.09
C GLN A 764 -0.75 -12.52 33.09
N ASP A 765 -0.49 -13.17 34.24
CA ASP A 765 -0.56 -14.63 34.35
C ASP A 765 -1.99 -15.15 34.25
N ARG A 766 -2.98 -14.40 34.78
CA ARG A 766 -4.42 -14.67 34.57
C ARG A 766 -4.89 -14.35 33.14
N GLY A 767 -4.07 -13.67 32.34
CA GLY A 767 -4.39 -13.29 30.96
C GLY A 767 -5.32 -12.06 30.86
N GLU A 768 -5.45 -11.28 31.93
CA GLU A 768 -6.27 -10.06 31.99
C GLU A 768 -5.62 -8.89 31.23
N ILE A 769 -4.28 -8.89 31.15
CA ILE A 769 -3.48 -7.86 30.47
C ILE A 769 -2.40 -8.47 29.57
N VAL A 770 -1.92 -7.69 28.62
CA VAL A 770 -0.82 -8.07 27.73
C VAL A 770 0.42 -7.24 28.07
N LEU A 771 1.49 -7.92 28.51
CA LEU A 771 2.82 -7.34 28.72
C LEU A 771 3.82 -7.94 27.72
N PHE A 772 4.58 -7.08 27.04
CA PHE A 772 5.68 -7.53 26.21
C PHE A 772 6.90 -7.94 27.06
N PRO A 773 7.84 -8.73 26.51
CA PRO A 773 9.03 -9.19 27.26
C PRO A 773 9.80 -8.11 28.03
N PRO A 774 10.08 -6.90 27.50
CA PRO A 774 10.73 -5.85 28.29
C PRO A 774 9.92 -5.42 29.51
N GLN A 775 8.61 -5.23 29.37
CA GLN A 775 7.72 -4.75 30.44
C GLN A 775 7.61 -5.79 31.55
N CYS A 776 7.33 -7.04 31.18
CA CYS A 776 7.25 -8.15 32.13
C CYS A 776 8.59 -8.35 32.87
N TYR A 777 9.71 -8.26 32.14
CA TYR A 777 11.04 -8.42 32.75
C TYR A 777 11.38 -7.31 33.76
N LEU A 778 11.16 -6.05 33.39
CA LEU A 778 11.45 -4.92 34.30
C LEU A 778 10.49 -4.90 35.50
N LEU A 779 9.21 -5.25 35.31
CA LEU A 779 8.25 -5.40 36.40
C LEU A 779 8.65 -6.53 37.36
N ALA A 780 9.16 -7.66 36.85
CA ALA A 780 9.65 -8.75 37.68
C ALA A 780 10.82 -8.32 38.56
N LEU A 781 11.79 -7.57 38.01
CA LEU A 781 12.91 -7.03 38.79
C LEU A 781 12.44 -6.04 39.87
N VAL A 782 11.56 -5.11 39.51
CA VAL A 782 11.01 -4.14 40.46
C VAL A 782 10.19 -4.85 41.55
N ALA A 783 9.37 -5.83 41.20
CA ALA A 783 8.59 -6.62 42.16
C ALA A 783 9.47 -7.42 43.12
N GLU A 784 10.52 -8.06 42.61
CA GLU A 784 11.52 -8.80 43.42
C GLU A 784 12.18 -7.86 44.44
N MET A 785 12.63 -6.68 44.01
CA MET A 785 13.30 -5.72 44.88
C MET A 785 12.36 -5.09 45.90
N LEU A 786 11.16 -4.67 45.50
CA LEU A 786 10.18 -4.11 46.44
C LEU A 786 9.65 -5.17 47.43
N GLY A 787 9.60 -6.44 47.02
CA GLY A 787 9.18 -7.58 47.84
C GLY A 787 10.25 -8.11 48.80
N SER A 788 11.52 -7.72 48.63
CA SER A 788 12.64 -8.18 49.48
C SER A 788 12.62 -7.62 50.92
N VAL A 789 11.79 -6.60 51.18
CA VAL A 789 11.61 -6.00 52.51
C VAL A 789 10.44 -6.70 53.23
N PRO A 790 10.68 -7.47 54.31
CA PRO A 790 9.64 -8.26 54.97
C PRO A 790 8.56 -7.41 55.64
N LEU A 791 7.32 -7.88 55.60
CA LEU A 791 6.20 -7.30 56.33
C LEU A 791 6.42 -7.49 57.83
N ARG A 792 6.49 -6.39 58.59
CA ARG A 792 6.60 -6.46 60.05
C ARG A 792 5.20 -6.71 60.61
N GLU A 793 4.95 -7.90 61.15
CA GLU A 793 3.70 -8.21 61.84
C GLU A 793 3.60 -7.38 63.14
N GLY A 794 2.62 -6.48 63.20
CA GLY A 794 2.25 -5.73 64.42
C GLY A 794 2.68 -4.26 64.42
N GLY A 795 1.75 -3.37 64.09
CA GLY A 795 1.90 -1.92 64.28
C GLY A 795 0.93 -1.11 63.42
N GLY A 796 -0.36 -1.11 63.77
CA GLY A 796 -1.36 -0.26 63.13
C GLY A 796 -1.08 1.22 63.42
N GLY A 797 -0.52 1.92 62.44
CA GLY A 797 -0.34 3.37 62.45
C GLY A 797 0.41 3.83 61.19
N GLY A 798 -0.11 4.84 60.50
CA GLY A 798 0.35 5.30 59.17
C GLY A 798 1.84 5.68 59.06
N GLY A 799 2.58 5.79 60.16
CA GLY A 799 4.04 5.97 60.16
C GLY A 799 4.84 4.71 59.80
N GLY A 800 4.29 3.51 60.02
CA GLY A 800 4.95 2.23 59.71
C GLY A 800 5.06 1.94 58.21
N ASP A 801 4.03 2.30 57.45
CA ASP A 801 4.00 2.09 56.00
C ASP A 801 4.90 3.08 55.25
N HIS A 802 5.00 4.34 55.70
CA HIS A 802 5.94 5.30 55.13
C HIS A 802 7.39 4.83 55.22
N ALA A 803 7.83 4.38 56.41
CA ALA A 803 9.17 3.83 56.60
C ALA A 803 9.42 2.58 55.74
N ARG A 804 8.39 1.75 55.54
CA ARG A 804 8.43 0.60 54.64
C ARG A 804 8.65 1.03 53.18
N TYR A 805 7.88 1.99 52.69
CA TYR A 805 8.02 2.48 51.31
C TYR A 805 9.39 3.10 51.05
N VAL A 806 9.91 3.87 52.01
CA VAL A 806 11.28 4.43 51.95
C VAL A 806 12.33 3.32 51.91
N ALA A 807 12.21 2.29 52.74
CA ALA A 807 13.12 1.15 52.75
C ALA A 807 13.09 0.36 51.43
N GLN A 808 11.91 0.12 50.87
CA GLN A 808 11.74 -0.53 49.57
C GLN A 808 12.38 0.26 48.43
N ARG A 809 12.20 1.59 48.41
CA ARG A 809 12.84 2.47 47.41
C ARG A 809 14.36 2.47 47.54
N LYS A 810 14.87 2.48 48.78
CA LYS A 810 16.30 2.35 49.04
C LYS A 810 16.85 1.04 48.49
N ALA A 811 16.18 -0.09 48.74
CA ALA A 811 16.59 -1.39 48.20
C ALA A 811 16.62 -1.38 46.65
N LEU A 812 15.62 -0.79 46.01
CA LEU A 812 15.57 -0.65 44.56
C LEU A 812 16.71 0.25 44.02
N LEU A 813 16.95 1.41 44.63
CA LEU A 813 18.05 2.30 44.25
C LEU A 813 19.42 1.67 44.49
N ASP A 814 19.60 0.98 45.61
CA ASP A 814 20.83 0.24 45.92
C ASP A 814 21.05 -0.84 44.85
N PHE A 815 20.01 -1.55 44.39
CA PHE A 815 20.12 -2.52 43.32
C PHE A 815 20.52 -1.90 41.96
N VAL A 816 19.93 -0.77 41.59
CA VAL A 816 20.30 -0.06 40.35
C VAL A 816 21.70 0.54 40.42
N GLY A 817 22.07 1.07 41.59
CA GLY A 817 23.35 1.73 41.88
C GLY A 817 24.50 0.77 42.22
N ARG A 818 24.24 -0.53 42.38
CA ARG A 818 25.29 -1.56 42.56
C ARG A 818 26.21 -1.60 41.34
N ALA A 819 27.31 -0.86 41.40
CA ALA A 819 28.52 -1.16 40.65
C ALA A 819 29.19 -2.37 41.33
N PRO A 820 29.65 -3.39 40.60
CA PRO A 820 30.19 -4.60 41.21
C PRO A 820 31.61 -4.33 41.70
N ALA A 821 31.70 -3.80 42.91
CA ALA A 821 32.91 -3.80 43.69
C ALA A 821 32.61 -4.42 45.06
N SER A 822 33.27 -5.56 45.31
CA SER A 822 33.68 -6.09 46.63
C SER A 822 32.77 -7.00 47.48
N ALA A 823 31.48 -7.21 47.20
CA ALA A 823 30.66 -8.09 48.08
C ALA A 823 30.48 -9.55 47.61
N GLU A 824 30.56 -9.85 46.31
CA GLU A 824 30.26 -11.20 45.77
C GLU A 824 31.49 -12.02 45.35
N VAL A 825 32.70 -11.60 45.76
CA VAL A 825 33.87 -12.49 45.73
C VAL A 825 33.72 -13.63 46.75
N GLY A 826 32.83 -13.48 47.76
CA GLY A 826 32.61 -14.48 48.81
C GLY A 826 31.66 -15.63 48.43
N LEU A 827 30.69 -15.43 47.53
CA LEU A 827 29.69 -16.44 47.15
C LEU A 827 30.01 -17.15 45.82
N ALA A 828 30.90 -16.59 45.00
CA ALA A 828 31.34 -17.19 43.74
C ALA A 828 32.40 -18.30 43.90
N ALA A 829 32.71 -18.73 45.13
CA ALA A 829 33.70 -19.77 45.41
C ALA A 829 33.19 -21.21 45.10
N GLU A 830 31.89 -21.40 44.86
CA GLU A 830 31.30 -22.73 44.64
C GLU A 830 31.05 -23.08 43.16
N SER A 831 31.17 -22.13 42.23
CA SER A 831 31.06 -22.37 40.79
C SER A 831 32.45 -22.57 40.15
N ARG A 832 32.66 -23.70 39.45
CA ARG A 832 33.88 -23.98 38.65
C ARG A 832 34.15 -22.99 37.51
N ARG A 833 33.25 -22.04 37.25
CA ARG A 833 33.40 -20.96 36.26
C ARG A 833 33.10 -19.64 36.98
N GLY A 834 34.06 -18.71 37.02
CA GLY A 834 33.85 -17.39 37.59
C GLY A 834 32.64 -16.63 36.98
N PRO A 835 32.23 -15.49 37.58
CA PRO A 835 31.02 -14.77 37.17
C PRO A 835 31.09 -14.34 35.69
N HIS A 836 29.96 -14.41 35.00
CA HIS A 836 29.89 -14.05 33.58
C HIS A 836 30.26 -12.55 33.40
N PRO A 837 31.03 -12.16 32.35
CA PRO A 837 31.48 -10.78 32.17
C PRO A 837 30.37 -9.72 32.21
N THR A 838 29.14 -10.07 31.82
CA THR A 838 28.00 -9.14 31.81
C THR A 838 27.33 -8.96 33.17
N ALA A 839 27.59 -9.85 34.14
CA ALA A 839 27.16 -9.69 35.53
C ALA A 839 27.91 -8.53 36.21
N LEU A 840 29.10 -8.19 35.70
CA LEU A 840 29.95 -7.11 36.20
C LEU A 840 29.57 -5.71 35.64
N ILE A 841 28.49 -5.60 34.86
CA ILE A 841 28.06 -4.32 34.26
C ILE A 841 27.00 -3.69 35.16
N PRO A 842 27.16 -2.42 35.60
CA PRO A 842 26.12 -1.70 36.33
C PRO A 842 24.79 -1.67 35.57
N TRP A 843 23.66 -1.74 36.27
CA TRP A 843 22.35 -1.80 35.62
C TRP A 843 22.14 -0.64 34.64
N SER A 844 22.49 0.58 35.04
CA SER A 844 22.41 1.79 34.21
C SER A 844 23.13 1.67 32.86
N GLU A 845 24.15 0.81 32.76
CA GLU A 845 24.92 0.57 31.56
C GLU A 845 24.55 -0.73 30.82
N LYS A 846 23.71 -1.58 31.41
CA LYS A 846 23.25 -2.82 30.76
C LYS A 846 22.45 -2.52 29.50
N VAL A 847 22.68 -3.33 28.47
CA VAL A 847 21.95 -3.27 27.21
C VAL A 847 21.46 -4.66 26.84
N MET A 848 20.15 -4.78 26.68
CA MET A 848 19.49 -6.05 26.42
C MET A 848 18.87 -6.05 25.03
N SER A 849 19.23 -7.05 24.22
CA SER A 849 18.57 -7.37 22.95
C SER A 849 18.19 -8.85 22.94
N PRO A 850 16.90 -9.18 23.07
CA PRO A 850 16.45 -10.57 23.17
C PRO A 850 16.87 -11.44 21.98
N GLN A 851 17.43 -12.61 22.26
CA GLN A 851 17.75 -13.62 21.26
C GLN A 851 17.12 -14.95 21.64
N THR A 852 16.52 -15.63 20.66
CA THR A 852 16.03 -16.99 20.86
C THR A 852 17.20 -17.93 21.17
N LEU A 853 17.19 -18.54 22.35
CA LEU A 853 18.14 -19.59 22.71
C LEU A 853 17.67 -20.94 22.15
N PHE A 854 16.44 -21.33 22.48
CA PHE A 854 15.78 -22.54 22.00
C PHE A 854 14.26 -22.47 22.28
N ILE A 855 13.53 -23.47 21.79
CA ILE A 855 12.10 -23.67 22.10
C ILE A 855 12.01 -24.87 23.04
N ARG A 856 11.35 -24.71 24.19
CA ARG A 856 11.17 -25.79 25.18
C ARG A 856 10.31 -26.91 24.61
N ASP A 857 10.73 -28.14 24.82
CA ASP A 857 9.98 -29.31 24.36
C ASP A 857 8.72 -29.57 25.20
N SER A 858 8.73 -29.18 26.48
CA SER A 858 7.62 -29.44 27.44
C SER A 858 6.34 -28.66 27.15
N ASP A 859 6.45 -27.36 26.85
CA ASP A 859 5.30 -26.44 26.74
C ASP A 859 5.31 -25.58 25.46
N ARG A 860 6.30 -25.80 24.58
CA ARG A 860 6.53 -25.06 23.33
C ARG A 860 6.73 -23.56 23.52
N ARG A 861 7.14 -23.10 24.71
CA ARG A 861 7.54 -21.70 24.93
C ARG A 861 8.93 -21.44 24.35
N ILE A 862 9.11 -20.25 23.82
CA ILE A 862 10.40 -19.76 23.33
C ILE A 862 11.18 -19.22 24.52
N VAL A 863 12.44 -19.65 24.68
CA VAL A 863 13.34 -19.13 25.70
C VAL A 863 14.21 -18.04 25.07
N LEU A 864 14.04 -16.82 25.56
CA LEU A 864 14.80 -15.65 25.12
C LEU A 864 15.95 -15.38 26.10
N GLY A 865 17.17 -15.40 25.59
CA GLY A 865 18.35 -14.89 26.27
C GLY A 865 18.43 -13.38 26.09
N ILE A 866 18.75 -12.66 27.16
CA ILE A 866 18.83 -11.20 27.19
C ILE A 866 20.25 -10.70 27.52
N ASP A 867 21.26 -11.59 27.42
CA ASP A 867 22.65 -11.32 27.79
C ASP A 867 23.43 -10.43 26.78
N LYS A 868 22.91 -10.23 25.57
CA LYS A 868 23.65 -9.55 24.49
C LYS A 868 23.09 -8.15 24.18
N PRO A 869 23.95 -7.16 23.84
CA PRO A 869 23.56 -5.76 23.65
C PRO A 869 22.99 -5.42 22.27
N GLY A 870 22.75 -6.43 21.41
CA GLY A 870 22.40 -6.27 20.01
C GLY A 870 23.62 -6.12 19.09
N PRO A 871 23.44 -6.23 17.77
CA PRO A 871 24.53 -6.16 16.80
C PRO A 871 25.23 -4.80 16.71
N GLU A 872 24.55 -3.69 17.05
CA GLU A 872 25.10 -2.32 17.02
C GLU A 872 26.18 -2.05 18.07
N LEU A 873 26.16 -2.83 19.14
CA LEU A 873 27.08 -2.71 20.28
C LEU A 873 28.01 -3.92 20.39
N LYS A 874 28.11 -4.71 19.31
CA LYS A 874 29.00 -5.88 19.27
C LYS A 874 30.46 -5.41 19.41
N GLY A 875 31.15 -5.89 20.43
CA GLY A 875 32.54 -5.51 20.72
C GLY A 875 32.70 -4.24 21.57
N SER A 876 31.60 -3.60 22.00
CA SER A 876 31.64 -2.42 22.89
C SER A 876 31.94 -2.75 24.37
N GLY A 877 32.08 -4.03 24.73
CA GLY A 877 32.20 -4.49 26.11
C GLY A 877 30.88 -4.46 26.91
N ARG A 878 29.80 -3.93 26.34
CA ARG A 878 28.46 -3.89 26.98
C ARG A 878 27.71 -5.20 26.81
N GLY A 879 26.77 -5.47 27.71
CA GLY A 879 25.94 -6.67 27.71
C GLY A 879 24.72 -6.51 28.60
N GLY A 880 23.85 -7.52 28.56
CA GLY A 880 22.62 -7.56 29.34
C GLY A 880 22.70 -8.58 30.48
N ASP A 881 21.54 -9.01 30.98
CA ASP A 881 21.48 -9.98 32.07
C ASP A 881 21.73 -11.41 31.58
N PHE A 882 22.72 -12.08 32.16
CA PHE A 882 23.04 -13.48 31.85
C PHE A 882 22.31 -14.47 32.75
N GLU A 883 21.98 -14.07 33.98
CA GLU A 883 21.45 -14.96 35.01
C GLU A 883 19.98 -15.32 34.74
N ARG A 884 19.22 -14.41 34.15
CA ARG A 884 17.79 -14.59 33.87
C ARG A 884 17.51 -14.77 32.37
N VAL A 885 16.45 -15.53 32.08
CA VAL A 885 15.87 -15.70 30.73
C VAL A 885 14.39 -15.37 30.76
N VAL A 886 13.84 -14.97 29.61
CA VAL A 886 12.41 -14.73 29.45
C VAL A 886 11.78 -15.85 28.64
N LEU A 887 10.85 -16.58 29.23
CA LEU A 887 10.04 -17.59 28.57
C LEU A 887 8.79 -16.90 28.02
N VAL A 888 8.48 -17.12 26.75
CA VAL A 888 7.31 -16.50 26.13
C VAL A 888 6.68 -17.41 25.09
N LYS A 889 5.35 -17.39 25.01
CA LYS A 889 4.61 -17.95 23.89
C LYS A 889 4.09 -16.82 23.01
N PHE A 890 4.69 -16.65 21.84
CA PHE A 890 4.15 -15.70 20.86
C PHE A 890 2.92 -16.29 20.18
N THR A 891 1.78 -15.63 20.35
CA THR A 891 0.50 -15.99 19.72
C THR A 891 0.04 -14.89 18.78
N LYS A 892 -1.07 -15.11 18.06
CA LYS A 892 -1.64 -14.10 17.15
C LYS A 892 -2.11 -12.81 17.87
N GLN A 893 -2.29 -12.83 19.19
CA GLN A 893 -2.65 -11.65 20.01
C GLN A 893 -1.45 -11.01 20.72
N GLY A 894 -0.23 -11.45 20.41
CA GLY A 894 0.97 -11.00 21.09
C GLY A 894 1.52 -12.04 22.09
N PRO A 895 2.46 -11.61 22.94
CA PRO A 895 3.12 -12.48 23.90
C PRO A 895 2.14 -12.91 25.00
N THR A 896 2.07 -14.21 25.26
CA THR A 896 1.29 -14.78 26.36
C THR A 896 2.17 -15.70 27.20
N ARG A 897 1.79 -15.88 28.47
CA ARG A 897 2.54 -16.69 29.43
C ARG A 897 4.01 -16.28 29.49
N VAL A 898 4.23 -14.97 29.59
CA VAL A 898 5.57 -14.40 29.73
C VAL A 898 6.02 -14.64 31.15
N GLU A 899 7.20 -15.21 31.33
CA GLU A 899 7.71 -15.58 32.65
C GLU A 899 9.23 -15.35 32.67
N VAL A 900 9.73 -14.76 33.75
CA VAL A 900 11.17 -14.57 33.98
C VAL A 900 11.66 -15.66 34.92
N ARG A 901 12.70 -16.39 34.52
CA ARG A 901 13.29 -17.46 35.34
C ARG A 901 14.81 -17.43 35.29
N ASN A 902 15.44 -18.08 36.26
CA ASN A 902 16.88 -18.32 36.22
C ASN A 902 17.24 -19.22 35.02
N ARG A 903 18.30 -18.84 34.31
CA ARG A 903 18.79 -19.50 33.11
C ARG A 903 19.24 -20.95 33.38
N GLU A 904 19.88 -21.19 34.52
CA GLU A 904 20.44 -22.50 34.86
C GLU A 904 19.33 -23.53 35.09
N ASP A 905 18.31 -23.17 35.87
CA ASP A 905 17.14 -24.01 36.13
C ASP A 905 16.45 -24.44 34.82
N VAL A 906 16.23 -23.49 33.91
CA VAL A 906 15.53 -23.74 32.64
C VAL A 906 16.35 -24.66 31.72
N LEU A 907 17.68 -24.53 31.74
CA LEU A 907 18.57 -25.40 30.97
C LEU A 907 18.67 -26.80 31.57
N GLN A 908 18.63 -26.93 32.91
CA GLN A 908 18.65 -28.20 33.60
C GLN A 908 17.34 -28.98 33.36
N GLU A 909 16.19 -28.34 33.50
CA GLU A 909 14.87 -28.93 33.20
C GLU A 909 14.81 -29.48 31.76
N GLU A 910 15.33 -28.72 30.78
CA GLU A 910 15.31 -29.14 29.37
C GLU A 910 16.26 -30.33 29.11
N LYS A 911 17.39 -30.41 29.81
CA LYS A 911 18.30 -31.57 29.73
C LYS A 911 17.65 -32.84 30.29
N GLU A 912 16.96 -32.74 31.41
CA GLU A 912 16.24 -33.87 32.01
C GLU A 912 15.12 -34.38 31.11
N VAL A 913 14.34 -33.49 30.48
CA VAL A 913 13.29 -33.85 29.52
C VAL A 913 13.86 -34.54 28.29
N LYS A 914 14.99 -34.06 27.76
CA LYS A 914 15.67 -34.69 26.62
C LYS A 914 16.23 -36.07 26.98
N GLY A 915 16.85 -36.21 28.15
CA GLY A 915 17.33 -37.49 28.67
C GLY A 915 16.21 -38.52 28.84
N LYS A 916 15.06 -38.12 29.42
CA LYS A 916 13.86 -38.98 29.53
C LYS A 916 13.30 -39.39 28.16
N ARG A 917 13.33 -38.50 27.16
CA ARG A 917 12.86 -38.79 25.81
C ARG A 917 13.79 -39.73 25.05
N GLU A 918 15.10 -39.61 25.24
CA GLU A 918 16.10 -40.52 24.65
C GLU A 918 16.03 -41.90 25.31
N ALA A 919 15.85 -41.96 26.63
CA ALA A 919 15.61 -43.21 27.36
C ALA A 919 14.28 -43.89 26.98
N ALA A 920 13.26 -43.15 26.54
CA ALA A 920 11.99 -43.70 26.05
C ALA A 920 12.02 -44.13 24.57
N LYS A 921 13.11 -43.83 23.83
CA LYS A 921 13.31 -44.23 22.44
C LYS A 921 14.25 -45.44 22.28
N LEU A 922 15.07 -45.70 23.31
CA LEU A 922 15.79 -46.95 23.52
C LEU A 922 14.87 -47.98 24.16
#